data_AF-A0A2N2VXV8-F1
#
_entry.id   AF-A0A2N2VXV8-F1
#
_cell.length_a   1.000
_cell.length_b   1.000
_cell.length_c   1.000
_cell.angle_alpha   90.00
_cell.angle_beta   90.00
_cell.angle_gamma   90.00
#
_symmetry.space_group_name_H-M   'P 1'
#
loop_
_entity.id
_entity.type
_entity.pdbx_description
1 polymer ?
#
loop_
_entity_poly.entity_id
_entity_poly.type
_entity_poly.pdbx_seq_one_letter_code
_entity_poly.pdbx_strand_id
1 'polypeptide(L)'
;LYLIGFAESFLAYWNLDNSIDSIRLTGTIILIVVTTITFISTSLAIKSQYFIMAAIGLSLLSIFFGNHDFAPEKINLAPLANAAPFMVLFGIFFPAVTGFEAGVSMSGDLKNPKKSLPLGAISAVAVGFVVYIGLAFFYAFTVDSNALMNDSEILFKIALVPGLVIIGIWGATLSSALGSILGAPRILQAIAMDKIAPKFFAKGTGKTNEPRNALLLSFVIAEAGILIGELDVIARIVSMFFITTYAFLNLASAIESWSSSDFRPAFKIPRFVSILGAVSAFIVMILLDFLALAGAVVVLGFLFFYLKRKELVLETGDAWSSFWTNLAKHSLLRLNKEKVSHRNWRPNIILFSGGEQARPHLVELGLALSGKLGALTDFELVLKSGAEGQLKPMQEIPEKGKYLNFFKRQFACETVEGGIKTVTSVYGFSGFEPNTILMGWTRNMENAEFLVNVLADFKRKNLNAIFLDYDKQLGFGKKETIDIWWNGKGRHLNFALGLLSFLLTDPAWRDAKIRLLIINNDNTITDKLYRNTSLLLEERRISAEVKILSNDFGTRTSEMVILSESENTDLVLLGISEMTGDNSKQYIEKIRYLTELSASLLILSPSEEFEEINLIGTSRKKLPGVPSQVVVADLQPLPLIENDVLREKLAKLEESLLLIGNTFTQKVMSETINYQSDFLSDLKDFTLGNLNKLEKSVAEDSGIQLSKNVNRLHFQYLNFITDFFDKKGNKAVADIKELLLQGISEFKAKADGSILIAPEAIIVPYYDEHHEKEKKVTLPYRRILSHVVNHPVKSLAIGQLAAFNSSSVRLYADLKRILLQVNDIYEKQNLPG
;
A
#
# COMPACT_ATOMS: atom_id res chain seq x y z
N LEU A 1 -32.97 1.92 38.30
CA LEU A 1 -31.85 2.39 39.16
C LEU A 1 -32.28 3.58 40.02
N TYR A 2 -32.40 4.77 39.45
CA TYR A 2 -32.61 6.00 40.26
C TYR A 2 -33.87 5.99 41.13
N LEU A 3 -34.99 5.47 40.63
CA LEU A 3 -36.24 5.39 41.40
C LEU A 3 -36.21 4.34 42.52
N ILE A 4 -35.37 3.29 42.39
CA ILE A 4 -35.13 2.31 43.45
C ILE A 4 -34.38 2.99 44.59
N GLY A 5 -33.30 3.73 44.28
CA GLY A 5 -32.54 4.49 45.28
C GLY A 5 -33.35 5.61 45.93
N PHE A 6 -34.26 6.25 45.18
CA PHE A 6 -35.25 7.16 45.77
C PHE A 6 -36.17 6.44 46.76
N ALA A 7 -36.76 5.31 46.35
CA ALA A 7 -37.70 4.57 47.19
C ALA A 7 -37.04 4.06 48.48
N GLU A 8 -35.83 3.51 48.38
CA GLU A 8 -35.03 3.05 49.52
C GLU A 8 -34.75 4.20 50.51
N SER A 9 -34.27 5.35 50.02
CA SER A 9 -34.02 6.53 50.85
C SER A 9 -35.31 7.12 51.44
N PHE A 10 -36.40 7.14 50.67
CA PHE A 10 -37.68 7.69 51.10
C PHE A 10 -38.30 6.84 52.21
N LEU A 11 -38.33 5.51 52.04
CA LEU A 11 -38.85 4.58 53.04
C LEU A 11 -38.03 4.63 54.32
N ALA A 12 -36.70 4.63 54.21
CA ALA A 12 -35.80 4.75 55.35
C ALA A 12 -36.03 6.04 56.16
N TYR A 13 -36.16 7.19 55.49
CA TYR A 13 -36.38 8.47 56.18
C TYR A 13 -37.67 8.51 57.01
N TRP A 14 -38.74 7.89 56.50
CA TRP A 14 -40.03 7.83 57.20
C TRP A 14 -40.13 6.64 58.17
N ASN A 15 -39.05 5.87 58.37
CA ASN A 15 -39.06 4.62 59.15
C ASN A 15 -40.17 3.65 58.71
N LEU A 16 -40.43 3.59 57.41
CA LEU A 16 -41.35 2.64 56.80
C LEU A 16 -40.62 1.33 56.49
N ASP A 17 -41.38 0.26 56.26
CA ASP A 17 -40.82 -1.04 55.88
C ASP A 17 -39.98 -0.90 54.59
N ASN A 18 -38.70 -1.23 54.67
CA ASN A 18 -37.75 -1.14 53.56
C ASN A 18 -37.53 -2.52 52.89
N SER A 19 -38.56 -3.37 52.91
CA SER A 19 -38.56 -4.63 52.18
C SER A 19 -38.56 -4.39 50.66
N ILE A 20 -38.12 -5.40 49.92
CA ILE A 20 -38.07 -5.36 48.45
C ILE A 20 -39.45 -5.02 47.86
N ASP A 21 -40.54 -5.52 48.44
CA ASP A 21 -41.90 -5.27 47.96
C ASP A 21 -42.35 -3.82 48.19
N SER A 22 -41.97 -3.23 49.33
CA SER A 22 -42.21 -1.81 49.61
C SER A 22 -41.42 -0.90 48.68
N ILE A 23 -40.16 -1.25 48.38
CA ILE A 23 -39.32 -0.53 47.39
C ILE A 23 -39.94 -0.62 45.99
N ARG A 24 -40.41 -1.80 45.57
CA ARG A 24 -41.11 -2.00 44.30
C ARG A 24 -42.34 -1.11 44.21
N LEU A 25 -43.22 -1.16 45.22
CA LEU A 25 -44.46 -0.39 45.24
C LEU A 25 -44.20 1.12 45.18
N THR A 26 -43.33 1.65 46.06
CA THR A 26 -42.99 3.07 46.07
C THR A 26 -42.33 3.49 44.75
N GLY A 27 -41.41 2.67 44.22
CA GLY A 27 -40.78 2.89 42.93
C GLY A 27 -41.78 3.01 41.78
N THR A 28 -42.73 2.08 41.68
CA THR A 28 -43.79 2.06 40.66
C THR A 28 -44.69 3.28 40.77
N ILE A 29 -45.11 3.67 41.98
CA ILE A 29 -45.93 4.87 42.21
C ILE A 29 -45.19 6.12 41.69
N ILE A 30 -43.93 6.27 42.04
CA ILE A 30 -43.13 7.43 41.62
C ILE A 30 -42.86 7.38 40.11
N LEU A 31 -42.64 6.21 39.52
CA LEU A 31 -42.51 6.06 38.07
C LEU A 31 -43.76 6.57 37.36
N ILE A 32 -44.96 6.16 37.82
CA ILE A 32 -46.24 6.64 37.28
C ILE A 32 -46.33 8.16 37.37
N VAL A 33 -45.95 8.76 38.51
CA VAL A 33 -45.95 10.22 38.70
C VAL A 33 -45.00 10.90 37.71
N VAL A 34 -43.74 10.47 37.64
CA VAL A 34 -42.72 11.07 36.77
C VAL A 34 -43.09 10.92 35.30
N THR A 35 -43.59 9.75 34.90
CA THR A 35 -44.08 9.51 33.54
C THR A 35 -45.30 10.37 33.23
N THR A 36 -46.25 10.54 34.16
CA THR A 36 -47.43 11.39 33.96
C THR A 36 -47.05 12.86 33.81
N ILE A 37 -46.14 13.37 34.64
CA ILE A 37 -45.61 14.74 34.52
C ILE A 37 -44.97 14.93 33.13
N THR A 38 -44.15 13.96 32.72
CA THR A 38 -43.49 13.97 31.41
C THR A 38 -44.49 13.89 30.25
N PHE A 39 -45.57 13.13 30.42
CA PHE A 39 -46.64 12.96 29.44
C PHE A 39 -47.45 14.25 29.22
N ILE A 40 -47.58 15.08 30.26
CA ILE A 40 -48.31 16.36 30.23
C ILE A 40 -47.41 17.50 29.72
N SER A 41 -46.22 17.71 30.29
CA SER A 41 -45.33 18.80 29.88
C SER A 41 -43.86 18.56 30.20
N THR A 42 -43.07 18.40 29.15
CA THR A 42 -41.60 18.32 29.20
C THR A 42 -40.94 19.65 29.60
N SER A 43 -41.56 20.78 29.27
CA SER A 43 -41.01 22.11 29.61
C SER A 43 -41.05 22.41 31.12
N LEU A 44 -42.06 21.90 31.83
CA LEU A 44 -42.15 22.01 33.28
C LEU A 44 -41.04 21.19 33.95
N ALA A 45 -40.80 19.98 33.45
CA ALA A 45 -39.74 19.10 33.90
C ALA A 45 -38.36 19.78 33.78
N ILE A 46 -38.03 20.37 32.62
CA ILE A 46 -36.74 21.06 32.43
C ILE A 46 -36.58 22.25 33.39
N LYS A 47 -37.65 23.03 33.62
CA LYS A 47 -37.59 24.16 34.57
C LYS A 47 -37.35 23.72 36.01
N SER A 48 -37.89 22.56 36.41
CA SER A 48 -37.66 22.03 37.76
C SER A 48 -36.20 21.65 38.05
N GLN A 49 -35.40 21.37 37.01
CA GLN A 49 -33.98 21.01 37.18
C GLN A 49 -33.15 22.12 37.84
N TYR A 50 -33.49 23.40 37.64
CA TYR A 50 -32.79 24.50 38.31
C TYR A 50 -32.98 24.50 39.83
N PHE A 51 -34.20 24.23 40.28
CA PHE A 51 -34.50 24.11 41.72
C PHE A 51 -33.78 22.91 42.32
N ILE A 52 -33.75 21.79 41.61
CA ILE A 52 -33.04 20.58 42.04
C ILE A 52 -31.53 20.83 42.12
N MET A 53 -30.95 21.50 41.12
CA MET A 53 -29.52 21.84 41.15
C MET A 53 -29.16 22.72 42.35
N ALA A 54 -30.02 23.69 42.69
CA ALA A 54 -29.83 24.50 43.89
C ALA A 54 -29.92 23.65 45.17
N ALA A 55 -30.89 22.73 45.26
CA ALA A 55 -31.02 21.80 46.38
C ALA A 55 -29.80 20.90 46.56
N ILE A 56 -29.26 20.34 45.47
CA ILE A 56 -28.03 19.53 45.49
C ILE A 56 -26.83 20.38 45.94
N GLY A 57 -26.71 21.61 45.44
CA GLY A 57 -25.66 22.54 45.88
C GLY A 57 -25.71 22.82 47.38
N LEU A 58 -26.91 23.11 47.91
CA LEU A 58 -27.13 23.33 49.34
C LEU A 58 -26.88 22.06 50.17
N SER A 59 -27.24 20.88 49.66
CA SER A 59 -26.92 19.59 50.26
C SER A 59 -25.41 19.39 50.41
N LEU A 60 -24.64 19.67 49.35
CA LEU A 60 -23.19 19.54 49.39
C LEU A 60 -22.57 20.53 50.38
N LEU A 61 -23.02 21.79 50.38
CA LEU A 61 -22.56 22.79 51.36
C LEU A 61 -22.87 22.35 52.80
N SER A 62 -24.05 21.77 53.04
CA SER A 62 -24.43 21.22 54.34
C SER A 62 -23.46 20.12 54.81
N ILE A 63 -23.04 19.24 53.91
CA ILE A 63 -22.06 18.17 54.20
C ILE A 63 -20.67 18.75 54.47
N PHE A 64 -20.21 19.70 53.65
CA PHE A 64 -18.86 20.28 53.77
C PHE A 64 -18.68 21.10 55.05
N PHE A 65 -19.70 21.83 55.48
CA PHE A 65 -19.66 22.70 56.66
C PHE A 65 -20.30 22.09 57.91
N GLY A 66 -20.58 20.79 57.89
CA GLY A 66 -21.21 20.10 58.99
C GLY A 66 -20.25 19.63 60.08
N ASN A 67 -20.65 18.63 60.85
CA ASN A 67 -19.90 18.18 62.02
C ASN A 67 -18.69 17.31 61.63
N HIS A 68 -17.57 17.50 62.34
CA HIS A 68 -16.31 16.78 62.12
C HIS A 68 -15.93 15.85 63.29
N ASP A 69 -16.85 15.61 64.24
CA ASP A 69 -16.64 14.69 65.37
C ASP A 69 -16.40 13.22 64.96
N PHE A 70 -16.62 12.88 63.68
CA PHE A 70 -16.40 11.56 63.11
C PHE A 70 -15.02 11.40 62.46
N ALA A 71 -14.12 12.38 62.59
CA ALA A 71 -12.81 12.36 61.95
C ALA A 71 -11.96 11.16 62.43
N PRO A 72 -11.27 10.45 61.50
CA PRO A 72 -10.44 9.32 61.86
C PRO A 72 -9.18 9.75 62.62
N GLU A 73 -8.74 8.94 63.59
CA GLU A 73 -7.43 9.13 64.26
C GLU A 73 -6.25 8.97 63.29
N LYS A 74 -6.43 8.13 62.25
CA LYS A 74 -5.45 7.92 61.18
C LYS A 74 -6.14 7.81 59.83
N ILE A 75 -5.64 8.58 58.87
CA ILE A 75 -6.13 8.56 57.50
C ILE A 75 -5.71 7.25 56.82
N ASN A 76 -6.69 6.46 56.37
CA ASN A 76 -6.47 5.22 55.63
C ASN A 76 -6.49 5.51 54.13
N LEU A 77 -5.32 5.42 53.48
CA LEU A 77 -5.18 5.58 52.03
C LEU A 77 -5.23 4.23 51.26
N ALA A 78 -5.27 3.12 52.00
CA ALA A 78 -5.37 1.77 51.44
C ALA A 78 -6.75 1.17 51.72
N PRO A 79 -7.26 0.26 50.87
CA PRO A 79 -8.52 -0.43 51.12
C PRO A 79 -8.51 -1.19 52.46
N LEU A 80 -9.65 -1.18 53.15
CA LEU A 80 -9.86 -2.00 54.35
C LEU A 80 -9.84 -3.50 53.99
N ALA A 81 -9.42 -4.34 54.93
CA ALA A 81 -9.28 -5.79 54.70
C ALA A 81 -10.60 -6.51 54.36
N ASN A 82 -11.74 -5.94 54.76
CA ASN A 82 -13.09 -6.44 54.48
C ASN A 82 -13.82 -5.66 53.37
N ALA A 83 -13.11 -4.80 52.63
CA ALA A 83 -13.71 -4.06 51.51
C ALA A 83 -14.13 -5.02 50.38
N ALA A 84 -15.23 -4.68 49.71
CA ALA A 84 -15.66 -5.41 48.52
C ALA A 84 -14.62 -5.31 47.39
N PRO A 85 -14.56 -6.28 46.46
CA PRO A 85 -13.61 -6.26 45.36
C PRO A 85 -13.73 -4.97 44.53
N PHE A 86 -12.59 -4.41 44.10
CA PHE A 86 -12.54 -3.15 43.36
C PHE A 86 -13.50 -3.11 42.16
N MET A 87 -13.58 -4.20 41.37
CA MET A 87 -14.46 -4.24 40.21
C MET A 87 -15.95 -4.22 40.57
N VAL A 88 -16.35 -4.76 41.73
CA VAL A 88 -17.73 -4.67 42.21
C VAL A 88 -18.05 -3.23 42.59
N LEU A 89 -17.17 -2.59 43.37
CA LEU A 89 -17.31 -1.17 43.73
C LEU A 89 -17.31 -0.26 42.50
N PHE A 90 -16.45 -0.53 41.52
CA PHE A 90 -16.43 0.16 40.22
C PHE A 90 -17.78 0.01 39.51
N GLY A 91 -18.34 -1.20 39.43
CA GLY A 91 -19.62 -1.47 38.78
C GLY A 91 -20.81 -0.75 39.44
N ILE A 92 -20.76 -0.57 40.77
CA ILE A 92 -21.75 0.19 41.56
C ILE A 92 -21.55 1.70 41.40
N PHE A 93 -20.30 2.17 41.35
CA PHE A 93 -19.98 3.60 41.23
C PHE A 93 -20.13 4.13 39.79
N PHE A 94 -19.89 3.30 38.77
CA PHE A 94 -19.88 3.72 37.37
C PHE A 94 -21.15 4.46 36.92
N PRO A 95 -22.39 4.05 37.28
CA PRO A 95 -23.58 4.81 36.94
C PRO A 95 -23.58 6.25 37.46
N ALA A 96 -22.83 6.56 38.53
CA ALA A 96 -22.72 7.92 39.06
C ALA A 96 -21.91 8.87 38.15
N VAL A 97 -21.00 8.35 37.32
CA VAL A 97 -20.24 9.14 36.34
C VAL A 97 -20.87 9.15 34.94
N THR A 98 -21.99 8.44 34.77
CA THR A 98 -22.78 8.49 33.53
C THR A 98 -23.65 9.76 33.47
N GLY A 99 -24.41 9.93 32.39
CA GLY A 99 -25.44 10.97 32.30
C GLY A 99 -25.03 12.25 31.58
N PHE A 100 -23.76 12.43 31.18
CA PHE A 100 -23.37 13.53 30.29
C PHE A 100 -24.13 13.48 28.94
N GLU A 101 -24.59 12.30 28.55
CA GLU A 101 -25.41 12.06 27.36
C GLU A 101 -26.83 12.63 27.47
N ALA A 102 -27.32 12.99 28.67
CA ALA A 102 -28.64 13.60 28.81
C ALA A 102 -28.76 14.86 27.94
N GLY A 103 -27.69 15.69 27.90
CA GLY A 103 -27.62 16.85 27.00
C GLY A 103 -27.55 16.48 25.52
N VAL A 104 -26.89 15.36 25.18
CA VAL A 104 -26.76 14.86 23.80
C VAL A 104 -28.09 14.28 23.28
N SER A 105 -28.82 13.56 24.12
CA SER A 105 -30.12 12.96 23.82
C SER A 105 -31.21 13.99 23.50
N MET A 106 -31.04 15.21 24.00
CA MET A 106 -31.92 16.37 23.74
C MET A 106 -31.32 17.37 22.73
N SER A 107 -30.32 16.94 21.96
CA SER A 107 -29.61 17.82 21.01
C SER A 107 -30.53 18.48 19.98
N GLY A 108 -31.65 17.83 19.61
CA GLY A 108 -32.66 18.39 18.72
C GLY A 108 -33.42 19.60 19.28
N ASP A 109 -33.42 19.77 20.60
CA ASP A 109 -34.15 20.84 21.30
C ASP A 109 -33.23 22.04 21.68
N LEU A 110 -31.93 21.99 21.35
CA LEU A 110 -30.97 23.05 21.64
C LEU A 110 -30.98 24.17 20.58
N LYS A 111 -30.91 25.43 21.02
CA LYS A 111 -30.79 26.60 20.11
C LYS A 111 -29.53 26.57 19.24
N ASN A 112 -28.41 26.07 19.76
CA ASN A 112 -27.15 25.91 19.01
C ASN A 112 -26.41 24.63 19.45
N PRO A 113 -26.80 23.46 18.93
CA PRO A 113 -26.24 22.17 19.37
C PRO A 113 -24.72 22.07 19.17
N LYS A 114 -24.21 22.62 18.05
CA LYS A 114 -22.79 22.55 17.68
C LYS A 114 -21.86 23.20 18.71
N LYS A 115 -22.30 24.27 19.37
CA LYS A 115 -21.53 24.96 20.42
C LYS A 115 -21.90 24.48 21.82
N SER A 116 -23.19 24.27 22.09
CA SER A 116 -23.69 23.95 23.42
C SER A 116 -23.34 22.53 23.87
N LEU A 117 -23.31 21.55 22.96
CA LEU A 117 -23.00 20.15 23.33
C LEU A 117 -21.56 19.97 23.81
N PRO A 118 -20.50 20.39 23.08
CA PRO A 118 -19.14 20.18 23.53
C PRO A 118 -18.85 20.94 24.83
N LEU A 119 -19.29 22.20 24.92
CA LEU A 119 -19.07 23.01 26.12
C LEU A 119 -19.83 22.46 27.33
N GLY A 120 -21.10 22.10 27.15
CA GLY A 120 -21.96 21.61 28.21
C GLY A 120 -21.49 20.24 28.73
N ALA A 121 -21.26 19.28 27.83
CA ALA A 121 -20.86 17.93 28.21
C ALA A 121 -19.49 17.90 28.90
N ILE A 122 -18.47 18.57 28.34
CA ILE A 122 -17.12 18.59 28.91
C ILE A 122 -17.13 19.32 30.26
N SER A 123 -17.81 20.45 30.38
CA SER A 123 -17.90 21.18 31.66
C SER A 123 -18.63 20.38 32.72
N ALA A 124 -19.72 19.67 32.37
CA ALA A 124 -20.44 18.82 33.31
C ALA A 124 -19.57 17.67 33.83
N VAL A 125 -18.82 16.99 32.94
CA VAL A 125 -17.88 15.93 33.34
C VAL A 125 -16.77 16.49 34.21
N ALA A 126 -16.19 17.64 33.86
CA ALA A 126 -15.12 18.28 34.64
C ALA A 126 -15.59 18.69 36.05
N VAL A 127 -16.76 19.32 36.16
CA VAL A 127 -17.35 19.70 37.46
C VAL A 127 -17.67 18.45 38.29
N GLY A 128 -18.29 17.44 37.70
CA GLY A 128 -18.59 16.18 38.38
C GLY A 128 -17.31 15.48 38.88
N PHE A 129 -16.26 15.45 38.06
CA PHE A 129 -14.96 14.90 38.44
C PHE A 129 -14.35 15.62 39.65
N VAL A 130 -14.33 16.96 39.63
CA VAL A 130 -13.81 17.76 40.75
C VAL A 130 -14.62 17.53 42.02
N VAL A 131 -15.95 17.47 41.92
CA VAL A 131 -16.83 17.22 43.07
C VAL A 131 -16.61 15.82 43.64
N TYR A 132 -16.56 14.78 42.80
CA TYR A 132 -16.36 13.40 43.28
C TYR A 132 -14.99 13.19 43.92
N ILE A 133 -13.92 13.69 43.31
CA ILE A 133 -12.57 13.60 43.90
C ILE A 133 -12.50 14.43 45.18
N GLY A 134 -13.07 15.64 45.18
CA GLY A 134 -13.14 16.51 46.35
C GLY A 134 -13.87 15.85 47.52
N LEU A 135 -15.02 15.21 47.27
CA LEU A 135 -15.76 14.46 48.29
C LEU A 135 -15.00 13.24 48.78
N ALA A 136 -14.33 12.49 47.90
CA ALA A 136 -13.53 11.33 48.29
C ALA A 136 -12.39 11.73 49.25
N PHE A 137 -11.66 12.81 48.93
CA PHE A 137 -10.67 13.36 49.85
C PHE A 137 -11.33 13.86 51.12
N PHE A 138 -12.39 14.68 51.02
CA PHE A 138 -13.09 15.21 52.19
C PHE A 138 -13.48 14.09 53.18
N TYR A 139 -14.17 13.05 52.72
CA TYR A 139 -14.57 11.93 53.58
C TYR A 139 -13.38 11.17 54.17
N ALA A 140 -12.28 11.02 53.43
CA ALA A 140 -11.07 10.37 53.96
C ALA A 140 -10.45 11.13 55.16
N PHE A 141 -10.68 12.45 55.27
CA PHE A 141 -10.19 13.27 56.37
C PHE A 141 -11.24 13.56 57.46
N THR A 142 -12.54 13.43 57.17
CA THR A 142 -13.61 13.86 58.09
C THR A 142 -14.47 12.73 58.65
N VAL A 143 -14.40 11.52 58.09
CA VAL A 143 -15.22 10.38 58.51
C VAL A 143 -14.37 9.12 58.65
N ASP A 144 -14.49 8.44 59.79
CA ASP A 144 -13.86 7.13 60.00
C ASP A 144 -14.30 6.11 58.95
N SER A 145 -13.35 5.36 58.40
CA SER A 145 -13.61 4.42 57.30
C SER A 145 -14.56 3.28 57.69
N ASN A 146 -14.61 2.87 58.97
CA ASN A 146 -15.57 1.87 59.42
C ASN A 146 -16.98 2.46 59.56
N ALA A 147 -17.09 3.71 60.01
CA ALA A 147 -18.38 4.41 60.04
C ALA A 147 -18.92 4.58 58.61
N LEU A 148 -18.08 5.00 57.66
CA LEU A 148 -18.48 5.17 56.25
C LEU A 148 -18.95 3.86 55.60
N MET A 149 -18.40 2.71 56.02
CA MET A 149 -18.74 1.40 55.47
C MET A 149 -19.97 0.76 56.10
N ASN A 150 -20.24 1.01 57.40
CA ASN A 150 -21.27 0.29 58.15
C ASN A 150 -22.49 1.16 58.51
N ASP A 151 -22.39 2.49 58.45
CA ASP A 151 -23.46 3.41 58.84
C ASP A 151 -24.03 4.12 57.61
N SER A 152 -25.15 3.61 57.09
CA SER A 152 -25.85 4.19 55.94
C SER A 152 -26.37 5.61 56.19
N GLU A 153 -26.46 6.05 57.44
CA GLU A 153 -26.95 7.37 57.84
C GLU A 153 -25.82 8.37 58.14
N ILE A 154 -24.55 7.97 57.98
CA ILE A 154 -23.40 8.80 58.35
C ILE A 154 -23.43 10.18 57.68
N LEU A 155 -23.91 10.26 56.44
CA LEU A 155 -24.04 11.53 55.70
C LEU A 155 -25.03 12.49 56.35
N PHE A 156 -26.05 11.99 57.06
CA PHE A 156 -26.98 12.83 57.82
C PHE A 156 -26.33 13.34 59.11
N LYS A 157 -25.53 12.50 59.77
CA LYS A 157 -24.88 12.81 61.05
C LYS A 157 -23.78 13.85 60.91
N ILE A 158 -23.07 13.86 59.79
CA ILE A 158 -22.00 14.83 59.52
C ILE A 158 -22.52 16.13 58.92
N ALA A 159 -23.79 16.24 58.53
CA ALA A 159 -24.30 17.42 57.85
C ALA A 159 -24.70 18.54 58.83
N LEU A 160 -24.47 19.79 58.43
CA LEU A 160 -24.86 20.98 59.20
C LEU A 160 -26.39 21.07 59.37
N VAL A 161 -27.11 20.78 58.28
CA VAL A 161 -28.57 20.67 58.23
C VAL A 161 -28.91 19.34 57.55
N PRO A 162 -29.21 18.28 58.33
CA PRO A 162 -29.48 16.94 57.79
C PRO A 162 -30.62 16.90 56.76
N GLY A 163 -31.64 17.75 56.95
CA GLY A 163 -32.76 17.87 56.01
C GLY A 163 -32.35 18.29 54.59
N LEU A 164 -31.28 19.08 54.44
CA LEU A 164 -30.77 19.46 53.11
C LEU A 164 -30.16 18.26 52.37
N VAL A 165 -29.58 17.30 53.09
CA VAL A 165 -29.01 16.08 52.50
C VAL A 165 -30.10 15.22 51.88
N ILE A 166 -31.23 15.04 52.59
CA ILE A 166 -32.38 14.27 52.10
C ILE A 166 -32.98 14.93 50.86
N ILE A 167 -33.20 16.24 50.91
CA ILE A 167 -33.70 17.01 49.75
C ILE A 167 -32.72 16.89 48.57
N GLY A 168 -31.41 16.88 48.84
CA GLY A 168 -30.37 16.63 47.85
C GLY A 168 -30.44 15.25 47.21
N ILE A 169 -30.54 14.18 48.02
CA ILE A 169 -30.66 12.79 47.55
C ILE A 169 -31.92 12.60 46.71
N TRP A 170 -33.07 13.06 47.23
CA TRP A 170 -34.35 12.97 46.54
C TRP A 170 -34.36 13.79 45.25
N GLY A 171 -33.82 15.01 45.29
CA GLY A 171 -33.64 15.85 44.12
C GLY A 171 -32.78 15.18 43.06
N ALA A 172 -31.59 14.68 43.42
CA ALA A 172 -30.67 14.03 42.49
C ALA A 172 -31.29 12.80 41.84
N THR A 173 -31.87 11.90 42.63
CA THR A 173 -32.50 10.66 42.13
C THR A 173 -33.71 10.93 41.23
N LEU A 174 -34.60 11.84 41.61
CA LEU A 174 -35.75 12.22 40.77
C LEU A 174 -35.32 12.96 39.50
N SER A 175 -34.31 13.83 39.57
CA SER A 175 -33.78 14.54 38.40
C SER A 175 -33.18 13.58 37.38
N SER A 176 -32.36 12.63 37.83
CA SER A 176 -31.78 11.62 36.95
C SER A 176 -32.84 10.71 36.34
N ALA A 177 -33.85 10.30 37.13
CA ALA A 177 -34.99 9.52 36.62
C ALA A 177 -35.78 10.30 35.54
N LEU A 178 -36.09 11.57 35.80
CA LEU A 178 -36.78 12.45 34.86
C LEU A 178 -35.97 12.67 33.58
N GLY A 179 -34.65 12.87 33.71
CA GLY A 179 -33.73 12.99 32.58
C GLY A 179 -33.72 11.76 31.69
N SER A 180 -33.65 10.55 32.27
CA SER A 180 -33.71 9.30 31.51
C SER A 180 -35.06 9.08 30.82
N ILE A 181 -36.17 9.39 31.51
CA ILE A 181 -37.54 9.25 30.98
C ILE A 181 -37.82 10.24 29.84
N LEU A 182 -37.14 11.39 29.82
CA LEU A 182 -37.22 12.35 28.70
C LEU A 182 -36.31 11.97 27.53
N GLY A 183 -35.08 11.52 27.82
CA GLY A 183 -34.06 11.25 26.79
C GLY A 183 -34.32 9.98 25.98
N ALA A 184 -34.64 8.86 26.63
CA ALA A 184 -34.79 7.57 25.95
C ALA A 184 -35.89 7.57 24.86
N PRO A 185 -37.10 8.12 25.09
CA PRO A 185 -38.14 8.19 24.07
C PRO A 185 -37.75 9.02 22.85
N ARG A 186 -36.98 10.10 23.04
CA ARG A 186 -36.51 10.99 21.96
C ARG A 186 -35.50 10.30 21.06
N ILE A 187 -34.56 9.54 21.64
CA ILE A 187 -33.62 8.69 20.88
C ILE A 187 -34.40 7.67 20.05
N LEU A 188 -35.34 6.95 20.66
CA LEU A 188 -36.13 5.94 19.96
C LEU A 188 -37.01 6.55 18.85
N GLN A 189 -37.58 7.73 19.07
CA GLN A 189 -38.33 8.46 18.07
C GLN A 189 -37.46 8.82 16.85
N ALA A 190 -36.25 9.34 17.08
CA ALA A 190 -35.30 9.70 16.02
C ALA A 190 -34.92 8.47 15.18
N ILE A 191 -34.55 7.37 15.82
CA ILE A 191 -34.21 6.10 15.15
C ILE A 191 -35.41 5.56 14.34
N ALA A 192 -36.64 5.74 14.83
CA ALA A 192 -37.84 5.35 14.11
C ALA A 192 -38.16 6.27 12.92
N MET A 193 -37.83 7.57 13.00
CA MET A 193 -37.93 8.51 11.88
C MET A 193 -36.96 8.14 10.75
N ASP A 194 -35.77 7.63 11.10
CA ASP A 194 -34.77 7.12 10.17
C ASP A 194 -35.11 5.71 9.60
N LYS A 195 -36.33 5.21 9.85
CA LYS A 195 -36.85 3.90 9.39
C LYS A 195 -36.08 2.68 9.90
N ILE A 196 -35.21 2.86 10.91
CA ILE A 196 -34.47 1.78 11.56
C ILE A 196 -35.38 1.03 12.54
N ALA A 197 -36.12 1.75 13.37
CA ALA A 197 -37.09 1.21 14.32
C ALA A 197 -38.54 1.24 13.77
N PRO A 198 -39.50 0.51 14.37
CA PRO A 198 -40.89 0.53 13.92
C PRO A 198 -41.48 1.94 13.86
N LYS A 199 -42.14 2.27 12.74
CA LYS A 199 -42.75 3.60 12.48
C LYS A 199 -43.73 4.06 13.57
N PHE A 200 -44.29 3.13 14.34
CA PHE A 200 -45.15 3.42 15.48
C PHE A 200 -44.48 4.35 16.50
N PHE A 201 -43.16 4.25 16.72
CA PHE A 201 -42.43 5.09 17.66
C PHE A 201 -42.04 6.46 17.09
N ALA A 202 -42.09 6.66 15.77
CA ALA A 202 -41.79 7.94 15.14
C ALA A 202 -42.90 8.99 15.35
N LYS A 203 -44.12 8.56 15.71
CA LYS A 203 -45.27 9.44 15.86
C LYS A 203 -45.12 10.35 17.09
N GLY A 204 -44.94 11.64 16.86
CA GLY A 204 -45.01 12.67 17.90
C GLY A 204 -46.41 13.30 18.03
N THR A 205 -46.65 13.96 19.17
CA THR A 205 -47.95 14.56 19.50
C THR A 205 -47.80 15.97 20.08
N GLY A 206 -48.77 16.84 19.79
CA GLY A 206 -48.77 18.23 20.29
C GLY A 206 -47.75 19.14 19.58
N LYS A 207 -47.60 20.37 20.09
CA LYS A 207 -46.74 21.41 19.50
C LYS A 207 -45.24 21.13 19.65
N THR A 208 -44.85 20.33 20.65
CA THR A 208 -43.45 20.00 20.98
C THR A 208 -43.03 18.61 20.48
N ASN A 209 -43.84 17.99 19.61
CA ASN A 209 -43.56 16.70 18.97
C ASN A 209 -43.30 15.54 19.96
N GLU A 210 -44.10 15.44 21.02
CA GLU A 210 -43.83 14.49 22.12
C GLU A 210 -44.03 13.02 21.73
N PRO A 211 -43.03 12.14 21.95
CA PRO A 211 -43.06 10.74 21.54
C PRO A 211 -43.79 9.84 22.56
N ARG A 212 -45.11 9.99 22.69
CA ARG A 212 -45.93 9.25 23.67
C ARG A 212 -45.77 7.73 23.59
N ASN A 213 -45.70 7.19 22.37
CA ASN A 213 -45.56 5.74 22.16
C ASN A 213 -44.21 5.20 22.65
N ALA A 214 -43.13 5.95 22.41
CA ALA A 214 -41.80 5.60 22.89
C ALA A 214 -41.69 5.79 24.42
N LEU A 215 -42.37 6.80 24.96
CA LEU A 215 -42.47 7.04 26.41
C LEU A 215 -43.13 5.86 27.14
N LEU A 216 -44.22 5.30 26.58
CA LEU A 216 -44.86 4.11 27.14
C LEU A 216 -43.92 2.89 27.13
N LEU A 217 -43.12 2.71 26.08
CA LEU A 217 -42.12 1.63 26.06
C LEU A 217 -41.05 1.85 27.14
N SER A 218 -40.54 3.07 27.28
CA SER A 218 -39.60 3.41 28.34
C SER A 218 -40.17 3.18 29.75
N PHE A 219 -41.46 3.46 29.96
CA PHE A 219 -42.17 3.14 31.20
C PHE A 219 -42.16 1.63 31.47
N VAL A 220 -42.52 0.80 30.48
CA VAL A 220 -42.55 -0.67 30.64
C VAL A 220 -41.16 -1.22 30.96
N ILE A 221 -40.11 -0.73 30.30
CA ILE A 221 -38.72 -1.15 30.56
C ILE A 221 -38.26 -0.69 31.94
N ALA A 222 -38.59 0.54 32.34
CA ALA A 222 -38.26 1.05 33.67
C ALA A 222 -38.97 0.26 34.77
N GLU A 223 -40.25 -0.06 34.57
CA GLU A 223 -41.05 -0.86 35.51
C GLU A 223 -40.45 -2.26 35.68
N ALA A 224 -40.06 -2.94 34.58
CA ALA A 224 -39.37 -4.23 34.67
C ALA A 224 -38.08 -4.15 35.50
N GLY A 225 -37.35 -3.04 35.43
CA GLY A 225 -36.19 -2.79 36.27
C GLY A 225 -36.53 -2.52 37.75
N ILE A 226 -37.64 -1.82 38.04
CA ILE A 226 -38.12 -1.57 39.41
C ILE A 226 -38.58 -2.87 40.07
N LEU A 227 -39.24 -3.75 39.31
CA LEU A 227 -39.71 -5.06 39.80
C LEU A 227 -38.57 -5.99 40.24
N ILE A 228 -37.33 -5.78 39.80
CA ILE A 228 -36.17 -6.51 40.34
C ILE A 228 -35.94 -6.12 41.80
N GLY A 229 -36.05 -4.83 42.14
CA GLY A 229 -36.09 -4.31 43.52
C GLY A 229 -34.73 -4.17 44.22
N GLU A 230 -33.64 -4.68 43.63
CA GLU A 230 -32.28 -4.57 44.19
C GLU A 230 -31.42 -3.54 43.44
N LEU A 231 -30.95 -2.51 44.14
CA LEU A 231 -30.20 -1.40 43.57
C LEU A 231 -28.87 -1.86 42.92
N ASP A 232 -28.08 -2.66 43.63
CA ASP A 232 -26.74 -3.08 43.21
C ASP A 232 -26.76 -4.01 41.99
N VAL A 233 -27.77 -4.87 41.88
CA VAL A 233 -27.96 -5.73 40.71
C VAL A 233 -28.28 -4.87 39.49
N ILE A 234 -29.21 -3.93 39.62
CA ILE A 234 -29.56 -3.02 38.52
C ILE A 234 -28.39 -2.12 38.12
N ALA A 235 -27.61 -1.63 39.09
CA ALA A 235 -26.43 -0.80 38.83
C ALA A 235 -25.44 -1.51 37.89
N ARG A 236 -25.12 -2.78 38.18
CA ARG A 236 -24.21 -3.59 37.35
C ARG A 236 -24.74 -3.80 35.94
N ILE A 237 -26.03 -4.11 35.78
CA ILE A 237 -26.66 -4.29 34.47
C ILE A 237 -26.59 -2.99 33.65
N VAL A 238 -26.96 -1.87 34.26
CA VAL A 238 -26.97 -0.56 33.60
C VAL A 238 -25.55 -0.13 33.21
N SER A 239 -24.56 -0.34 34.08
CA SER A 239 -23.15 -0.09 33.77
C SER A 239 -22.71 -0.81 32.51
N MET A 240 -23.11 -2.07 32.32
CA MET A 240 -22.73 -2.84 31.15
C MET A 240 -23.26 -2.24 29.85
N PHE A 241 -24.52 -1.78 29.83
CA PHE A 241 -25.10 -1.11 28.67
C PHE A 241 -24.38 0.22 28.35
N PHE A 242 -24.10 1.04 29.34
CA PHE A 242 -23.40 2.32 29.13
C PHE A 242 -21.96 2.13 28.63
N ILE A 243 -21.19 1.21 29.23
CA ILE A 243 -19.81 0.94 28.80
C ILE A 243 -19.81 0.39 27.37
N THR A 244 -20.77 -0.47 27.03
CA THR A 244 -20.95 -0.95 25.65
C THR A 244 -21.17 0.21 24.68
N THR A 245 -22.12 1.11 24.98
CA THR A 245 -22.38 2.30 24.16
C THR A 245 -21.12 3.15 24.00
N TYR A 246 -20.37 3.39 25.08
CA TYR A 246 -19.14 4.18 25.04
C TYR A 246 -18.03 3.49 24.22
N ALA A 247 -17.91 2.17 24.29
CA ALA A 247 -16.97 1.40 23.47
C ALA A 247 -17.24 1.60 21.98
N PHE A 248 -18.51 1.43 21.57
CA PHE A 248 -18.89 1.56 20.16
C PHE A 248 -18.91 2.99 19.65
N LEU A 249 -19.27 3.98 20.47
CA LEU A 249 -19.15 5.41 20.09
C LEU A 249 -17.70 5.80 19.82
N ASN A 250 -16.78 5.38 20.69
CA ASN A 250 -15.35 5.61 20.52
C ASN A 250 -14.79 4.86 19.30
N LEU A 251 -15.20 3.61 19.10
CA LEU A 251 -14.79 2.82 17.93
C LEU A 251 -15.29 3.43 16.62
N ALA A 252 -16.57 3.81 16.55
CA ALA A 252 -17.15 4.46 15.38
C ALA A 252 -16.43 5.78 15.07
N SER A 253 -16.18 6.62 16.09
CA SER A 253 -15.42 7.86 15.93
C SER A 253 -14.00 7.60 15.40
N ALA A 254 -13.31 6.56 15.89
CA ALA A 254 -11.97 6.21 15.44
C ALA A 254 -11.98 5.77 13.95
N ILE A 255 -12.92 4.91 13.57
CA ILE A 255 -13.06 4.42 12.19
C ILE A 255 -13.41 5.57 11.24
N GLU A 256 -14.45 6.36 11.55
CA GLU A 256 -14.88 7.50 10.72
C GLU A 256 -13.77 8.53 10.54
N SER A 257 -13.01 8.83 11.60
CA SER A 257 -11.87 9.74 11.52
C SER A 257 -10.74 9.24 10.59
N TRP A 258 -10.71 7.95 10.29
CA TRP A 258 -9.72 7.30 9.45
C TRP A 258 -10.21 7.11 8.01
N SER A 259 -11.45 6.67 7.81
CA SER A 259 -11.97 6.22 6.52
C SER A 259 -12.79 7.28 5.77
N SER A 260 -13.47 8.18 6.47
CA SER A 260 -14.48 9.07 5.88
C SER A 260 -13.92 10.45 5.51
N SER A 261 -14.14 10.87 4.27
CA SER A 261 -13.82 12.22 3.79
C SER A 261 -14.77 13.30 4.34
N ASP A 262 -15.96 12.86 4.75
CA ASP A 262 -17.08 13.72 5.12
C ASP A 262 -17.10 13.96 6.64
N PHE A 263 -16.41 13.12 7.41
CA PHE A 263 -16.22 13.30 8.83
C PHE A 263 -15.29 14.48 9.15
N ARG A 264 -15.90 15.65 9.37
CA ARG A 264 -15.21 16.92 9.73
C ARG A 264 -15.71 17.42 11.08
N PRO A 265 -15.25 16.85 12.20
CA PRO A 265 -15.76 17.21 13.52
C PRO A 265 -15.42 18.66 13.84
N ALA A 266 -16.41 19.40 14.36
CA ALA A 266 -16.22 20.79 14.78
C ALA A 266 -15.22 20.90 15.95
N PHE A 267 -15.22 19.90 16.84
CA PHE A 267 -14.24 19.73 17.91
C PHE A 267 -13.23 18.65 17.51
N LYS A 268 -11.98 19.05 17.25
CA LYS A 268 -10.94 18.14 16.76
C LYS A 268 -10.27 17.42 17.93
N ILE A 269 -10.42 16.10 17.97
CA ILE A 269 -9.71 15.22 18.91
C ILE A 269 -8.69 14.35 18.15
N PRO A 270 -7.50 14.09 18.73
CA PRO A 270 -6.58 13.13 18.16
C PRO A 270 -7.20 11.72 18.12
N ARG A 271 -6.99 11.00 17.01
CA ARG A 271 -7.60 9.68 16.77
C ARG A 271 -7.28 8.64 17.86
N PHE A 272 -6.08 8.72 18.43
CA PHE A 272 -5.66 7.80 19.48
C PHE A 272 -6.51 7.91 20.76
N VAL A 273 -7.14 9.07 21.02
CA VAL A 273 -8.01 9.28 22.19
C VAL A 273 -9.24 8.40 22.07
N SER A 274 -9.88 8.37 20.90
CA SER A 274 -11.03 7.49 20.64
C SER A 274 -10.63 6.01 20.69
N ILE A 275 -9.45 5.65 20.17
CA ILE A 275 -8.94 4.26 20.26
C ILE A 275 -8.73 3.86 21.73
N LEU A 276 -8.08 4.72 22.52
CA LEU A 276 -7.84 4.50 23.95
C LEU A 276 -9.15 4.35 24.72
N GLY A 277 -10.15 5.19 24.42
CA GLY A 277 -11.48 5.10 25.01
C GLY A 277 -12.18 3.77 24.70
N ALA A 278 -12.14 3.33 23.44
CA ALA A 278 -12.73 2.05 23.03
C ALA A 278 -12.05 0.87 23.72
N VAL A 279 -10.72 0.82 23.70
CA VAL A 279 -9.93 -0.25 24.34
C VAL A 279 -10.17 -0.27 25.85
N SER A 280 -10.16 0.89 26.51
CA SER A 280 -10.43 0.97 27.94
C SER A 280 -11.82 0.47 28.29
N ALA A 281 -12.85 0.82 27.50
CA ALA A 281 -14.20 0.34 27.71
C ALA A 281 -14.30 -1.19 27.56
N PHE A 282 -13.69 -1.78 26.53
CA PHE A 282 -13.65 -3.24 26.37
C PHE A 282 -12.92 -3.94 27.52
N ILE A 283 -11.79 -3.40 27.98
CA ILE A 283 -11.07 -3.95 29.13
C ILE A 283 -11.96 -3.92 30.38
N VAL A 284 -12.60 -2.79 30.66
CA VAL A 284 -13.50 -2.66 31.82
C VAL A 284 -14.68 -3.63 31.71
N MET A 285 -15.26 -3.84 30.53
CA MET A 285 -16.31 -4.82 30.31
C MET A 285 -15.84 -6.25 30.63
N ILE A 286 -14.65 -6.64 30.16
CA ILE A 286 -14.05 -7.95 30.46
C ILE A 286 -13.87 -8.13 31.97
N LEU A 287 -13.40 -7.09 32.66
CA LEU A 287 -13.15 -7.12 34.11
C LEU A 287 -14.44 -7.12 34.94
N LEU A 288 -15.54 -6.57 34.41
CA LEU A 288 -16.85 -6.58 35.08
C LEU A 288 -17.57 -7.91 34.90
N ASP A 289 -17.81 -8.32 33.65
CA ASP A 289 -18.51 -9.56 33.31
C ASP A 289 -18.24 -9.95 31.84
N PHE A 290 -17.44 -11.00 31.67
CA PHE A 290 -17.09 -11.53 30.36
C PHE A 290 -18.29 -12.17 29.62
N LEU A 291 -19.23 -12.81 30.33
CA LEU A 291 -20.39 -13.45 29.70
C LEU A 291 -21.36 -12.39 29.18
N ALA A 292 -21.59 -11.33 29.95
CA ALA A 292 -22.39 -10.20 29.50
C ALA A 292 -21.74 -9.48 28.31
N LEU A 293 -20.41 -9.40 28.23
CA LEU A 293 -19.69 -8.87 27.06
C LEU A 293 -19.95 -9.73 25.83
N ALA A 294 -19.78 -11.04 25.94
CA ALA A 294 -20.04 -11.97 24.84
C ALA A 294 -21.48 -11.84 24.33
N GLY A 295 -22.45 -11.77 25.25
CA GLY A 295 -23.85 -11.50 24.93
C GLY A 295 -24.06 -10.18 24.19
N ALA A 296 -23.48 -9.08 24.69
CA ALA A 296 -23.59 -7.76 24.07
C ALA A 296 -23.00 -7.74 22.65
N VAL A 297 -21.83 -8.35 22.44
CA VAL A 297 -21.19 -8.46 21.12
C VAL A 297 -22.05 -9.27 20.15
N VAL A 298 -22.66 -10.38 20.58
CA VAL A 298 -23.56 -11.18 19.74
C VAL A 298 -24.80 -10.39 19.34
N VAL A 299 -25.45 -9.70 20.29
CA VAL A 299 -26.64 -8.89 20.02
C VAL A 299 -26.33 -7.74 19.05
N LEU A 300 -25.22 -7.02 19.28
CA LEU A 300 -24.80 -5.93 18.40
C LEU A 300 -24.34 -6.41 17.03
N GLY A 301 -23.65 -7.56 16.96
CA GLY A 301 -23.29 -8.21 15.71
C GLY A 301 -24.54 -8.57 14.89
N PHE A 302 -25.54 -9.19 15.53
CA PHE A 302 -26.82 -9.49 14.90
C PHE A 302 -27.52 -8.22 14.40
N LEU A 303 -27.60 -7.18 15.23
CA LEU A 303 -28.20 -5.89 14.84
C LEU A 303 -27.45 -5.28 13.64
N PHE A 304 -26.12 -5.27 13.66
CA PHE A 304 -25.29 -4.76 12.56
C PHE A 304 -25.56 -5.51 11.25
N PHE A 305 -25.55 -6.84 11.27
CA PHE A 305 -25.85 -7.64 10.07
C PHE A 305 -27.30 -7.48 9.60
N TYR A 306 -28.25 -7.34 10.52
CA TYR A 306 -29.64 -7.09 10.20
C TYR A 306 -29.83 -5.75 9.48
N LEU A 307 -29.23 -4.67 10.02
CA LEU A 307 -29.30 -3.34 9.41
C LEU A 307 -28.57 -3.29 8.06
N LYS A 308 -27.38 -3.90 7.98
CA LYS A 308 -26.64 -4.03 6.72
C LYS A 308 -27.45 -4.72 5.62
N ARG A 309 -28.28 -5.72 5.95
CA ARG A 309 -29.16 -6.39 4.99
C ARG A 309 -30.32 -5.49 4.53
N LYS A 310 -30.79 -4.57 5.36
CA LYS A 310 -31.88 -3.63 5.02
C LYS A 310 -31.40 -2.47 4.13
N GLU A 311 -30.14 -2.08 4.22
CA GLU A 311 -29.57 -0.90 3.53
C GLU A 311 -28.93 -1.20 2.15
N LEU A 312 -29.31 -2.27 1.45
CA LEU A 312 -28.76 -2.59 0.12
C LEU A 312 -29.09 -1.57 -0.99
N VAL A 313 -29.70 -0.42 -0.69
CA VAL A 313 -29.88 0.71 -1.62
C VAL A 313 -29.87 2.04 -0.86
N LEU A 314 -28.69 2.55 -0.49
CA LEU A 314 -28.49 3.99 -0.23
C LEU A 314 -27.41 4.48 -1.20
N GLU A 315 -27.84 5.24 -2.23
CA GLU A 315 -27.06 5.76 -3.36
C GLU A 315 -26.01 6.83 -3.00
N THR A 316 -25.45 6.83 -1.79
CA THR A 316 -24.45 7.81 -1.37
C THR A 316 -23.34 7.17 -0.55
N GLY A 317 -22.22 6.88 -1.22
CA GLY A 317 -20.87 6.89 -0.65
C GLY A 317 -20.66 6.06 0.62
N ASP A 318 -20.65 4.73 0.49
CA ASP A 318 -20.29 3.84 1.59
C ASP A 318 -18.91 4.23 2.14
N ALA A 319 -18.80 4.47 3.45
CA ALA A 319 -17.54 4.67 4.16
C ALA A 319 -16.50 3.57 3.84
N TRP A 320 -16.99 2.37 3.51
CA TRP A 320 -16.18 1.26 3.03
C TRP A 320 -15.54 1.50 1.66
N SER A 321 -16.24 2.10 0.70
CA SER A 321 -15.66 2.43 -0.61
C SER A 321 -14.51 3.42 -0.46
N SER A 322 -14.70 4.47 0.35
CA SER A 322 -13.69 5.48 0.69
C SER A 322 -12.48 4.88 1.39
N PHE A 323 -12.70 3.92 2.30
CA PHE A 323 -11.61 3.15 2.93
C PHE A 323 -10.77 2.40 1.88
N TRP A 324 -11.41 1.62 1.01
CA TRP A 324 -10.70 0.85 -0.02
C TRP A 324 -9.99 1.75 -1.04
N THR A 325 -10.60 2.87 -1.44
CA THR A 325 -9.95 3.85 -2.33
C THR A 325 -8.73 4.48 -1.68
N ASN A 326 -8.81 4.88 -0.41
CA ASN A 326 -7.67 5.43 0.31
C ASN A 326 -6.56 4.40 0.53
N LEU A 327 -6.92 3.16 0.86
CA LEU A 327 -5.97 2.06 0.98
C LEU A 327 -5.28 1.79 -0.37
N ALA A 328 -6.05 1.69 -1.46
CA ALA A 328 -5.52 1.48 -2.81
C ALA A 328 -4.56 2.61 -3.21
N LYS A 329 -4.95 3.88 -3.00
CA LYS A 329 -4.09 5.04 -3.26
C LYS A 329 -2.79 4.99 -2.47
N HIS A 330 -2.87 4.70 -1.17
CA HIS A 330 -1.69 4.62 -0.31
C HIS A 330 -0.75 3.49 -0.74
N SER A 331 -1.32 2.32 -1.06
CA SER A 331 -0.59 1.16 -1.57
C SER A 331 0.11 1.46 -2.90
N LEU A 332 -0.58 2.07 -3.87
CA LEU A 332 0.00 2.45 -5.16
C LEU A 332 1.15 3.47 -5.01
N LEU A 333 0.99 4.47 -4.14
CA LEU A 333 2.05 5.44 -3.84
C LEU A 333 3.27 4.79 -3.19
N ARG A 334 3.07 3.76 -2.36
CA ARG A 334 4.16 3.00 -1.75
C ARG A 334 4.87 2.13 -2.78
N LEU A 335 4.12 1.43 -3.64
CA LEU A 335 4.68 0.63 -4.72
C LEU A 335 5.50 1.48 -5.70
N ASN A 336 5.07 2.71 -6.01
CA ASN A 336 5.84 3.61 -6.88
C ASN A 336 7.18 4.07 -6.26
N LYS A 337 7.31 4.09 -4.93
CA LYS A 337 8.57 4.43 -4.26
C LYS A 337 9.53 3.26 -4.18
N GLU A 338 9.02 2.04 -4.13
CA GLU A 338 9.82 0.82 -4.10
C GLU A 338 10.28 0.47 -5.52
N LYS A 339 11.59 0.50 -5.78
CA LYS A 339 12.11 -0.01 -7.06
C LYS A 339 11.86 -1.51 -7.11
N VAL A 340 11.03 -1.98 -8.04
CA VAL A 340 10.83 -3.42 -8.27
C VAL A 340 12.18 -4.02 -8.66
N SER A 341 12.75 -4.84 -7.78
CA SER A 341 13.96 -5.60 -8.09
C SER A 341 13.61 -6.72 -9.07
N HIS A 342 14.50 -7.03 -10.03
CA HIS A 342 14.35 -8.13 -10.99
C HIS A 342 14.02 -9.49 -10.32
N ARG A 343 14.42 -9.69 -9.05
CA ARG A 343 14.11 -10.92 -8.29
C ARG A 343 12.64 -11.08 -7.89
N ASN A 344 11.87 -10.00 -7.88
CA ASN A 344 10.47 -9.98 -7.44
C ASN A 344 9.50 -9.69 -8.59
N TRP A 345 9.90 -9.98 -9.83
CA TRP A 345 9.04 -9.83 -11.00
C TRP A 345 7.76 -10.68 -10.86
N ARG A 346 6.63 -10.10 -11.27
CA ARG A 346 5.31 -10.75 -11.28
C ARG A 346 4.57 -10.38 -12.56
N PRO A 347 3.86 -11.32 -13.21
CA PRO A 347 3.15 -11.03 -14.45
C PRO A 347 1.92 -10.16 -14.16
N ASN A 348 1.91 -8.97 -14.77
CA ASN A 348 0.72 -8.12 -14.87
C ASN A 348 0.30 -8.11 -16.34
N ILE A 349 -0.68 -8.95 -16.65
CA ILE A 349 -1.01 -9.39 -18.01
C ILE A 349 -2.16 -8.55 -18.56
N ILE A 350 -1.92 -7.91 -19.70
CA ILE A 350 -2.97 -7.44 -20.62
C ILE A 350 -3.33 -8.60 -21.53
N LEU A 351 -4.59 -9.03 -21.49
CA LEU A 351 -5.12 -10.08 -22.34
C LEU A 351 -5.99 -9.48 -23.44
N PHE A 352 -5.84 -9.97 -24.67
CA PHE A 352 -6.75 -9.70 -25.78
C PHE A 352 -7.45 -10.99 -26.20
N SER A 353 -8.50 -11.38 -25.48
CA SER A 353 -9.27 -12.61 -25.75
C SER A 353 -10.16 -12.50 -27.00
N GLY A 354 -10.58 -11.28 -27.35
CA GLY A 354 -11.66 -11.05 -28.33
C GLY A 354 -13.06 -11.32 -27.76
N GLY A 355 -13.18 -11.42 -26.44
CA GLY A 355 -14.40 -11.77 -25.70
C GLY A 355 -14.31 -13.15 -25.05
N GLU A 356 -14.93 -13.32 -23.87
CA GLU A 356 -14.89 -14.56 -23.07
C GLU A 356 -15.48 -15.77 -23.82
N GLN A 357 -16.51 -15.54 -24.63
CA GLN A 357 -17.12 -16.57 -25.49
C GLN A 357 -16.25 -16.91 -26.71
N ALA A 358 -15.40 -15.99 -27.15
CA ALA A 358 -14.62 -16.17 -28.37
C ALA A 358 -13.40 -17.07 -28.16
N ARG A 359 -12.65 -16.87 -27.06
CA ARG A 359 -11.40 -17.61 -26.78
C ARG A 359 -11.22 -17.89 -25.27
N PRO A 360 -12.03 -18.76 -24.67
CA PRO A 360 -11.96 -19.05 -23.23
C PRO A 360 -10.61 -19.64 -22.78
N HIS A 361 -9.91 -20.36 -23.66
CA HIS A 361 -8.59 -20.94 -23.40
C HIS A 361 -7.51 -19.90 -23.12
N LEU A 362 -7.63 -18.68 -23.67
CA LEU A 362 -6.70 -17.58 -23.37
C LEU A 362 -6.92 -17.01 -21.96
N VAL A 363 -8.17 -16.96 -21.49
CA VAL A 363 -8.51 -16.55 -20.13
C VAL A 363 -8.01 -17.60 -19.13
N GLU A 364 -8.24 -18.89 -19.43
CA GLU A 364 -7.75 -20.01 -18.62
C GLU A 364 -6.22 -19.96 -18.46
N LEU A 365 -5.49 -19.83 -19.57
CA LEU A 365 -4.03 -19.72 -19.54
C LEU A 365 -3.58 -18.43 -18.83
N GLY A 366 -4.22 -17.30 -19.10
CA GLY A 366 -3.88 -16.02 -18.46
C GLY A 366 -3.99 -16.08 -16.94
N LEU A 367 -5.02 -16.76 -16.41
CA LEU A 367 -5.20 -16.97 -14.97
C LEU A 367 -4.12 -17.87 -14.39
N ALA A 368 -3.81 -18.98 -15.09
CA ALA A 368 -2.76 -19.90 -14.68
C ALA A 368 -1.37 -19.21 -14.67
N LEU A 369 -1.08 -18.37 -15.67
CA LEU A 369 0.16 -17.58 -15.75
C LEU A 369 0.19 -16.42 -14.74
N SER A 370 -0.94 -15.83 -14.35
CA SER A 370 -0.96 -14.80 -13.30
C SER A 370 -0.79 -15.39 -11.90
N GLY A 371 -1.22 -16.63 -11.70
CA GLY A 371 -1.24 -17.28 -10.38
C GLY A 371 -1.97 -16.44 -9.34
N LYS A 372 -1.56 -16.55 -8.07
CA LYS A 372 -2.15 -15.79 -6.95
C LYS A 372 -1.60 -14.38 -6.76
N LEU A 373 -0.44 -14.09 -7.35
CA LEU A 373 0.37 -12.91 -7.04
C LEU A 373 0.49 -11.93 -8.22
N GLY A 374 0.25 -12.40 -9.44
CA GLY A 374 0.14 -11.57 -10.63
C GLY A 374 -1.27 -11.02 -10.80
N ALA A 375 -1.51 -10.36 -11.92
CA ALA A 375 -2.82 -9.84 -12.28
C ALA A 375 -3.11 -10.07 -13.76
N LEU A 376 -4.40 -10.19 -14.06
CA LEU A 376 -4.92 -10.37 -15.41
C LEU A 376 -5.98 -9.32 -15.68
N THR A 377 -5.88 -8.66 -16.83
CA THR A 377 -6.90 -7.74 -17.35
C THR A 377 -7.22 -8.07 -18.79
N ASP A 378 -8.44 -8.52 -19.05
CA ASP A 378 -8.93 -8.79 -20.40
C ASP A 378 -9.53 -7.53 -21.03
N PHE A 379 -9.05 -7.20 -22.22
CA PHE A 379 -9.52 -6.10 -23.04
C PHE A 379 -10.29 -6.62 -24.26
N GLU A 380 -11.58 -6.32 -24.26
CA GLU A 380 -12.44 -6.55 -25.41
C GLU A 380 -12.43 -5.30 -26.30
N LEU A 381 -11.86 -5.45 -27.50
CA LEU A 381 -11.77 -4.39 -28.50
C LEU A 381 -13.05 -4.35 -29.34
N VAL A 382 -13.79 -3.26 -29.26
CA VAL A 382 -15.06 -3.07 -29.97
C VAL A 382 -14.83 -2.14 -31.16
N LEU A 383 -14.92 -2.69 -32.37
CA LEU A 383 -14.72 -1.91 -33.59
C LEU A 383 -15.92 -0.96 -33.84
N LYS A 384 -15.65 0.34 -33.88
CA LYS A 384 -16.64 1.39 -34.17
C LYS A 384 -16.04 2.48 -35.05
N SER A 385 -16.69 2.82 -36.16
CA SER A 385 -16.26 3.89 -37.06
C SER A 385 -16.35 5.27 -36.37
N GLY A 386 -15.28 6.07 -36.41
CA GLY A 386 -15.23 7.40 -35.80
C GLY A 386 -15.14 7.40 -34.27
N ALA A 387 -14.73 6.29 -33.65
CA ALA A 387 -14.67 6.19 -32.19
C ALA A 387 -13.44 6.88 -31.59
N GLU A 388 -13.68 7.89 -30.76
CA GLU A 388 -12.65 8.53 -29.92
C GLU A 388 -12.29 7.64 -28.72
N GLY A 389 -11.64 6.49 -28.92
CA GLY A 389 -10.85 5.77 -27.91
C GLY A 389 -11.33 5.77 -26.45
N GLN A 390 -12.62 5.52 -26.19
CA GLN A 390 -13.16 5.56 -24.82
C GLN A 390 -12.97 4.20 -24.12
N LEU A 391 -12.21 4.21 -23.02
CA LEU A 391 -12.19 3.12 -22.04
C LEU A 391 -13.48 3.12 -21.24
N LYS A 392 -14.30 2.07 -21.38
CA LYS A 392 -15.50 1.90 -20.56
C LYS A 392 -15.30 0.71 -19.61
N PRO A 393 -15.52 0.89 -18.28
CA PRO A 393 -15.63 -0.26 -17.39
C PRO A 393 -16.85 -1.09 -17.83
N MET A 394 -16.68 -2.40 -17.99
CA MET A 394 -17.82 -3.26 -18.26
C MET A 394 -18.63 -3.39 -16.97
N GLN A 395 -19.88 -2.93 -16.96
CA GLN A 395 -20.73 -2.85 -15.76
C GLN A 395 -21.36 -4.19 -15.32
N GLU A 396 -20.99 -5.31 -15.93
CA GLU A 396 -21.47 -6.63 -15.51
C GLU A 396 -20.29 -7.47 -15.03
N ILE A 397 -20.18 -7.60 -13.70
CA ILE A 397 -19.50 -8.74 -13.08
C ILE A 397 -20.40 -9.94 -13.41
N PRO A 398 -19.95 -10.95 -14.17
CA PRO A 398 -20.77 -12.13 -14.36
C PRO A 398 -20.84 -12.83 -13.00
N GLU A 399 -21.96 -12.67 -12.27
CA GLU A 399 -22.24 -13.37 -11.01
C GLU A 399 -22.25 -14.91 -11.17
N LYS A 400 -22.08 -15.43 -12.40
CA LYS A 400 -22.10 -16.86 -12.73
C LYS A 400 -21.04 -17.28 -13.78
N GLY A 401 -19.83 -16.71 -13.73
CA GLY A 401 -18.68 -17.19 -14.51
C GLY A 401 -17.82 -18.21 -13.72
N LYS A 402 -17.16 -19.16 -14.40
CA LYS A 402 -16.23 -20.14 -13.78
C LYS A 402 -14.96 -19.46 -13.22
N TYR A 403 -14.69 -18.22 -13.61
CA TYR A 403 -13.45 -17.48 -13.33
C TYR A 403 -13.76 -16.11 -12.68
N LEU A 404 -13.49 -15.98 -11.38
CA LEU A 404 -13.89 -14.81 -10.56
C LEU A 404 -12.77 -13.78 -10.29
N ASN A 405 -11.54 -13.99 -10.80
CA ASN A 405 -10.34 -13.28 -10.33
C ASN A 405 -9.57 -12.51 -11.42
N PHE A 406 -10.24 -11.80 -12.32
CA PHE A 406 -9.56 -10.91 -13.28
C PHE A 406 -10.41 -9.69 -13.62
N PHE A 407 -9.76 -8.65 -14.15
CA PHE A 407 -10.45 -7.43 -14.58
C PHE A 407 -10.89 -7.54 -16.03
N LYS A 408 -12.09 -7.05 -16.36
CA LYS A 408 -12.57 -6.97 -17.76
C LYS A 408 -12.83 -5.52 -18.13
N ARG A 409 -12.36 -5.11 -19.32
CA ARG A 409 -12.53 -3.77 -19.86
C ARG A 409 -12.92 -3.81 -21.32
N GLN A 410 -13.75 -2.86 -21.73
CA GLN A 410 -14.06 -2.64 -23.14
C GLN A 410 -13.37 -1.39 -23.65
N PHE A 411 -12.79 -1.48 -24.85
CA PHE A 411 -12.18 -0.35 -25.52
C PHE A 411 -12.73 -0.22 -26.94
N ALA A 412 -13.32 0.93 -27.24
CA ALA A 412 -13.81 1.22 -28.59
C ALA A 412 -12.66 1.75 -29.46
N CYS A 413 -12.45 1.15 -30.63
CA CYS A 413 -11.38 1.54 -31.55
C CYS A 413 -11.80 1.40 -33.02
N GLU A 414 -11.11 2.12 -33.92
CA GLU A 414 -11.36 2.01 -35.36
C GLU A 414 -10.69 0.77 -35.97
N THR A 415 -9.48 0.45 -35.50
CA THR A 415 -8.71 -0.72 -35.93
C THR A 415 -8.23 -1.51 -34.72
N VAL A 416 -8.14 -2.83 -34.87
CA VAL A 416 -7.62 -3.72 -33.81
C VAL A 416 -6.19 -3.35 -33.45
N GLU A 417 -5.35 -3.06 -34.46
CA GLU A 417 -3.96 -2.65 -34.26
C GLU A 417 -3.85 -1.35 -33.46
N GLY A 418 -4.62 -0.33 -33.85
CA GLY A 418 -4.67 0.94 -33.13
C GLY A 418 -5.17 0.73 -31.70
N GLY A 419 -6.19 -0.09 -31.51
CA GLY A 419 -6.72 -0.46 -30.19
C GLY A 419 -5.67 -1.08 -29.28
N ILE A 420 -4.95 -2.11 -29.75
CA ILE A 420 -3.87 -2.76 -29.00
C ILE A 420 -2.76 -1.76 -28.65
N LYS A 421 -2.32 -0.95 -29.61
CA LYS A 421 -1.27 0.05 -29.40
C LYS A 421 -1.68 1.11 -28.37
N THR A 422 -2.92 1.58 -28.39
CA THR A 422 -3.42 2.57 -27.43
C THR A 422 -3.59 1.97 -26.04
N VAL A 423 -4.22 0.80 -25.92
CA VAL A 423 -4.42 0.13 -24.62
C VAL A 423 -3.09 -0.12 -23.93
N THR A 424 -2.10 -0.65 -24.65
CA THR A 424 -0.77 -0.95 -24.09
C THR A 424 0.05 0.30 -23.73
N SER A 425 -0.30 1.48 -24.26
CA SER A 425 0.34 2.75 -23.88
C SER A 425 -0.29 3.42 -22.67
N VAL A 426 -1.60 3.21 -22.44
CA VAL A 426 -2.39 4.01 -21.49
C VAL A 426 -2.81 3.19 -20.26
N TYR A 427 -2.88 1.86 -20.38
CA TYR A 427 -3.32 1.02 -19.28
C TYR A 427 -2.25 0.89 -18.18
N GLY A 428 -2.69 1.01 -16.92
CA GLY A 428 -1.85 0.89 -15.74
C GLY A 428 -2.11 2.02 -14.74
N PHE A 429 -1.58 1.86 -13.53
CA PHE A 429 -1.46 2.94 -12.55
C PHE A 429 0.00 3.06 -12.13
N SER A 430 0.44 4.26 -11.74
CA SER A 430 1.80 4.43 -11.22
C SER A 430 2.04 3.49 -10.03
N GLY A 431 3.12 2.69 -10.10
CA GLY A 431 3.43 1.62 -9.14
C GLY A 431 2.77 0.26 -9.43
N PHE A 432 1.84 0.19 -10.38
CA PHE A 432 1.18 -1.04 -10.83
C PHE A 432 0.96 -1.01 -12.35
N GLU A 433 2.07 -1.19 -13.08
CA GLU A 433 2.11 -1.11 -14.54
C GLU A 433 2.00 -2.50 -15.17
N PRO A 434 1.31 -2.63 -16.31
CA PRO A 434 1.32 -3.88 -17.07
C PRO A 434 2.73 -4.13 -17.62
N ASN A 435 3.16 -5.39 -17.61
CA ASN A 435 4.48 -5.77 -18.09
C ASN A 435 4.45 -6.92 -19.10
N THR A 436 3.29 -7.55 -19.29
CA THR A 436 3.12 -8.72 -20.13
C THR A 436 1.86 -8.61 -20.95
N ILE A 437 1.92 -9.04 -22.20
CA ILE A 437 0.79 -9.10 -23.12
C ILE A 437 0.55 -10.55 -23.49
N LEU A 438 -0.71 -10.97 -23.42
CA LEU A 438 -1.16 -12.29 -23.85
C LEU A 438 -2.18 -12.14 -24.97
N MET A 439 -1.95 -12.81 -26.09
CA MET A 439 -2.90 -12.86 -27.20
C MET A 439 -2.79 -14.17 -27.98
N GLY A 440 -3.80 -14.46 -28.82
CA GLY A 440 -3.77 -15.62 -29.69
C GLY A 440 -2.80 -15.42 -30.87
N TRP A 441 -2.08 -16.47 -31.24
CA TRP A 441 -1.30 -16.54 -32.47
C TRP A 441 -2.23 -16.64 -33.69
N THR A 442 -1.90 -15.95 -34.78
CA THR A 442 -2.65 -16.04 -36.04
C THR A 442 -1.92 -16.98 -37.01
N ARG A 443 -2.64 -18.00 -37.52
CA ARG A 443 -2.13 -18.88 -38.57
C ARG A 443 -2.26 -18.27 -39.99
N ASN A 444 -3.03 -17.18 -40.15
CA ASN A 444 -3.21 -16.51 -41.44
C ASN A 444 -2.03 -15.55 -41.74
N MET A 445 -1.37 -15.78 -42.88
CA MET A 445 -0.22 -15.00 -43.39
C MET A 445 -0.61 -13.57 -43.82
N GLU A 446 -1.86 -13.32 -44.18
CA GLU A 446 -2.35 -11.95 -44.50
C GLU A 446 -2.20 -11.00 -43.30
N ASN A 447 -2.21 -11.55 -42.08
CA ASN A 447 -2.05 -10.81 -40.83
C ASN A 447 -0.60 -10.81 -40.31
N ALA A 448 0.37 -11.31 -41.08
CA ALA A 448 1.77 -11.34 -40.64
C ALA A 448 2.33 -9.93 -40.40
N GLU A 449 1.96 -8.98 -41.25
CA GLU A 449 2.36 -7.57 -41.11
C GLU A 449 1.79 -6.93 -39.84
N PHE A 450 0.52 -7.18 -39.54
CA PHE A 450 -0.11 -6.79 -38.27
C PHE A 450 0.68 -7.30 -37.07
N LEU A 451 1.08 -8.58 -37.07
CA LEU A 451 1.80 -9.19 -35.96
C LEU A 451 3.19 -8.59 -35.79
N VAL A 452 3.93 -8.36 -36.88
CA VAL A 452 5.25 -7.70 -36.85
C VAL A 452 5.13 -6.29 -36.27
N ASN A 453 4.12 -5.52 -36.72
CA ASN A 453 3.91 -4.14 -36.27
C ASN A 453 3.57 -4.06 -34.77
N VAL A 454 2.73 -4.99 -34.29
CA VAL A 454 2.34 -5.09 -32.88
C VAL A 454 3.52 -5.54 -32.01
N LEU A 455 4.27 -6.57 -32.44
CA LEU A 455 5.49 -7.03 -31.76
C LEU A 455 6.57 -5.94 -31.65
N ALA A 456 6.78 -5.18 -32.74
CA ALA A 456 7.72 -4.06 -32.74
C ALA A 456 7.28 -2.97 -31.74
N ASP A 457 5.98 -2.72 -31.62
CA ASP A 457 5.43 -1.79 -30.64
C ASP A 457 5.66 -2.26 -29.19
N PHE A 458 5.41 -3.54 -28.92
CA PHE A 458 5.62 -4.13 -27.59
C PHE A 458 7.08 -4.05 -27.16
N LYS A 459 8.02 -4.33 -28.07
CA LYS A 459 9.45 -4.19 -27.82
C LYS A 459 9.87 -2.75 -27.52
N ARG A 460 9.38 -1.76 -28.30
CA ARG A 460 9.65 -0.34 -28.03
C ARG A 460 9.17 0.10 -26.65
N LYS A 461 8.11 -0.52 -26.14
CA LYS A 461 7.55 -0.28 -24.80
C LYS A 461 8.17 -1.14 -23.70
N ASN A 462 9.16 -1.97 -24.04
CA ASN A 462 9.79 -2.91 -23.12
C ASN A 462 8.79 -3.89 -22.45
N LEU A 463 7.76 -4.31 -23.18
CA LEU A 463 6.75 -5.26 -22.70
C LEU A 463 7.12 -6.68 -23.09
N ASN A 464 6.83 -7.63 -22.21
CA ASN A 464 6.87 -9.05 -22.55
C ASN A 464 5.64 -9.40 -23.40
N ALA A 465 5.82 -10.25 -24.41
CA ALA A 465 4.72 -10.72 -25.23
C ALA A 465 4.67 -12.25 -25.27
N ILE A 466 3.45 -12.77 -25.11
CA ILE A 466 3.11 -14.17 -25.08
C ILE A 466 2.03 -14.40 -26.13
N PHE A 467 2.31 -15.28 -27.08
CA PHE A 467 1.33 -15.69 -28.09
C PHE A 467 1.00 -17.16 -27.92
N LEU A 468 -0.30 -17.46 -27.85
CA LEU A 468 -0.78 -18.84 -27.76
C LEU A 468 -1.30 -19.30 -29.12
N ASP A 469 -0.68 -20.32 -29.69
CA ASP A 469 -1.28 -21.16 -30.72
C ASP A 469 -1.94 -22.37 -30.03
N TYR A 470 -3.26 -22.31 -29.90
CA TYR A 470 -4.04 -23.31 -29.16
C TYR A 470 -4.40 -24.49 -30.08
N ASP A 471 -4.07 -25.71 -29.63
CA ASP A 471 -4.47 -26.92 -30.35
C ASP A 471 -5.99 -27.13 -30.21
N LYS A 472 -6.72 -27.15 -31.34
CA LYS A 472 -8.18 -27.26 -31.32
C LYS A 472 -8.69 -28.68 -31.09
N GLN A 473 -7.85 -29.71 -31.28
CA GLN A 473 -8.22 -31.11 -31.15
C GLN A 473 -7.92 -31.64 -29.74
N LEU A 474 -6.70 -31.40 -29.26
CA LEU A 474 -6.18 -31.87 -27.99
C LEU A 474 -6.27 -30.81 -26.88
N GLY A 475 -6.41 -29.53 -27.24
CA GLY A 475 -6.42 -28.44 -26.26
C GLY A 475 -5.08 -28.30 -25.54
N PHE A 476 -5.13 -28.17 -24.21
CA PHE A 476 -3.95 -28.27 -23.35
C PHE A 476 -3.62 -29.72 -22.93
N GLY A 477 -4.17 -30.72 -23.65
CA GLY A 477 -3.96 -32.13 -23.34
C GLY A 477 -4.34 -32.51 -21.91
N LYS A 478 -3.52 -33.33 -21.26
CA LYS A 478 -3.66 -33.75 -19.85
C LYS A 478 -2.99 -32.80 -18.86
N LYS A 479 -2.21 -31.83 -19.35
CA LYS A 479 -1.43 -30.88 -18.53
C LYS A 479 -0.36 -31.54 -17.65
N GLU A 480 0.17 -32.67 -18.10
CA GLU A 480 1.16 -33.49 -17.41
C GLU A 480 2.60 -33.20 -17.86
N THR A 481 2.78 -32.57 -19.02
CA THR A 481 4.10 -32.39 -19.65
C THR A 481 4.29 -30.99 -20.22
N ILE A 482 5.45 -30.39 -19.92
CA ILE A 482 5.83 -29.08 -20.44
C ILE A 482 7.25 -29.15 -21.02
N ASP A 483 7.39 -28.79 -22.28
CA ASP A 483 8.69 -28.68 -22.95
C ASP A 483 9.11 -27.23 -23.10
N ILE A 484 10.35 -26.91 -22.75
CA ILE A 484 10.97 -25.61 -23.01
C ILE A 484 12.05 -25.82 -24.06
N TRP A 485 11.92 -25.15 -25.20
CA TRP A 485 12.94 -25.14 -26.23
C TRP A 485 13.81 -23.90 -26.14
N TRP A 486 15.12 -24.12 -26.06
CA TRP A 486 16.10 -23.05 -25.96
C TRP A 486 17.31 -23.31 -26.85
N ASN A 487 17.86 -22.25 -27.45
CA ASN A 487 18.98 -22.30 -28.40
C ASN A 487 20.34 -21.98 -27.74
N GLY A 488 20.43 -22.02 -26.40
CA GLY A 488 21.66 -21.78 -25.65
C GLY A 488 22.07 -20.31 -25.47
N LYS A 489 21.28 -19.36 -25.98
CA LYS A 489 21.50 -17.91 -25.85
C LYS A 489 20.22 -17.09 -25.66
N GLY A 490 20.34 -15.85 -25.17
CA GLY A 490 19.24 -14.88 -25.10
C GLY A 490 18.41 -14.92 -23.81
N ARG A 491 17.29 -14.18 -23.82
CA ARG A 491 16.46 -13.88 -22.62
C ARG A 491 15.31 -14.87 -22.39
N HIS A 492 14.96 -15.67 -23.42
CA HIS A 492 13.73 -16.47 -23.44
C HIS A 492 13.65 -17.52 -22.33
N LEU A 493 14.79 -18.14 -21.99
CA LEU A 493 14.82 -19.14 -20.92
C LEU A 493 14.48 -18.52 -19.57
N ASN A 494 15.09 -17.39 -19.21
CA ASN A 494 14.80 -16.69 -17.95
C ASN A 494 13.32 -16.30 -17.84
N PHE A 495 12.72 -15.82 -18.93
CA PHE A 495 11.30 -15.48 -18.96
C PHE A 495 10.41 -16.72 -18.86
N ALA A 496 10.74 -17.80 -19.58
CA ALA A 496 10.02 -19.08 -19.51
C ALA A 496 10.04 -19.67 -18.09
N LEU A 497 11.20 -19.70 -17.44
CA LEU A 497 11.34 -20.17 -16.05
C LEU A 497 10.57 -19.27 -15.07
N GLY A 498 10.56 -17.96 -15.31
CA GLY A 498 9.74 -17.00 -14.56
C GLY A 498 8.26 -17.32 -14.65
N LEU A 499 7.73 -17.52 -15.87
CA LEU A 499 6.33 -17.89 -16.10
C LEU A 499 5.97 -19.25 -15.48
N LEU A 500 6.87 -20.24 -15.58
CA LEU A 500 6.65 -21.56 -14.99
C LEU A 500 6.43 -21.50 -13.48
N SER A 501 7.13 -20.61 -12.78
CA SER A 501 6.93 -20.45 -11.33
C SER A 501 5.51 -20.04 -10.95
N PHE A 502 4.77 -19.39 -11.86
CA PHE A 502 3.34 -19.06 -11.68
C PHE A 502 2.45 -20.18 -12.21
N LEU A 503 2.76 -20.73 -13.39
CA LEU A 503 1.98 -21.81 -14.00
C LEU A 503 1.85 -23.03 -13.07
N LEU A 504 2.94 -23.44 -12.42
CA LEU A 504 2.97 -24.58 -11.49
C LEU A 504 2.20 -24.32 -10.18
N THR A 505 1.77 -23.08 -9.92
CA THR A 505 0.86 -22.80 -8.78
C THR A 505 -0.58 -23.21 -9.08
N ASP A 506 -0.94 -23.28 -10.37
CA ASP A 506 -2.24 -23.74 -10.81
C ASP A 506 -2.41 -25.23 -10.49
N PRO A 507 -3.54 -25.65 -9.87
CA PRO A 507 -3.75 -27.06 -9.53
C PRO A 507 -3.69 -28.02 -10.72
N ALA A 508 -3.99 -27.56 -11.94
CA ALA A 508 -4.00 -28.40 -13.12
C ALA A 508 -2.60 -28.64 -13.71
N TRP A 509 -1.63 -27.75 -13.45
CA TRP A 509 -0.27 -27.84 -13.98
C TRP A 509 0.79 -28.18 -12.91
N ARG A 510 0.39 -28.27 -11.63
CA ARG A 510 1.31 -28.40 -10.48
C ARG A 510 2.30 -29.55 -10.60
N ASP A 511 1.82 -30.69 -11.07
CA ASP A 511 2.59 -31.94 -11.13
C ASP A 511 3.16 -32.20 -12.53
N ALA A 512 3.12 -31.20 -13.41
CA ALA A 512 3.62 -31.34 -14.77
C ALA A 512 5.13 -31.58 -14.79
N LYS A 513 5.55 -32.60 -15.56
CA LYS A 513 6.96 -32.92 -15.80
C LYS A 513 7.54 -31.93 -16.80
N ILE A 514 8.57 -31.20 -16.37
CA ILE A 514 9.24 -30.17 -17.17
C ILE A 514 10.46 -30.77 -17.87
N ARG A 515 10.60 -30.55 -19.18
CA ARG A 515 11.80 -30.89 -19.96
C ARG A 515 12.38 -29.63 -20.59
N LEU A 516 13.68 -29.40 -20.41
CA LEU A 516 14.42 -28.33 -21.06
C LEU A 516 15.26 -28.94 -22.20
N LEU A 517 14.84 -28.69 -23.43
CA LEU A 517 15.44 -29.22 -24.64
C LEU A 517 16.33 -28.16 -25.31
N ILE A 518 17.57 -28.53 -25.60
CA ILE A 518 18.56 -27.64 -26.22
C ILE A 518 19.13 -28.29 -27.48
N ILE A 519 19.01 -27.59 -28.61
CA ILE A 519 19.67 -27.99 -29.86
C ILE A 519 21.10 -27.43 -29.82
N ASN A 520 22.08 -28.33 -29.77
CA ASN A 520 23.49 -28.00 -29.76
C ASN A 520 24.12 -28.29 -31.13
N ASN A 521 24.76 -27.27 -31.72
CA ASN A 521 25.45 -27.40 -32.99
C ASN A 521 26.94 -27.78 -32.83
N ASP A 522 27.48 -27.75 -31.61
CA ASP A 522 28.88 -28.05 -31.32
C ASP A 522 28.98 -29.15 -30.26
N ASN A 523 29.21 -30.38 -30.70
CA ASN A 523 29.26 -31.55 -29.81
C ASN A 523 30.35 -31.46 -28.75
N THR A 524 31.38 -30.62 -28.92
CA THR A 524 32.48 -30.48 -27.96
C THR A 524 32.06 -29.82 -26.65
N ILE A 525 30.97 -29.05 -26.65
CA ILE A 525 30.48 -28.32 -25.47
C ILE A 525 29.29 -29.00 -24.76
N THR A 526 28.87 -30.19 -25.21
CA THR A 526 27.67 -30.88 -24.70
C THR A 526 27.68 -31.08 -23.19
N ASP A 527 28.74 -31.67 -22.63
CA ASP A 527 28.84 -31.92 -21.18
C ASP A 527 28.88 -30.61 -20.37
N LYS A 528 29.58 -29.60 -20.89
CA LYS A 528 29.65 -28.28 -20.28
C LYS A 528 28.28 -27.61 -20.26
N LEU A 529 27.54 -27.71 -21.36
CA LEU A 529 26.23 -27.14 -21.52
C LEU A 529 25.21 -27.86 -20.62
N TYR A 530 25.30 -29.19 -20.48
CA TYR A 530 24.47 -29.97 -19.56
C TYR A 530 24.72 -29.54 -18.11
N ARG A 531 25.98 -29.49 -17.70
CA ARG A 531 26.37 -29.10 -16.34
C ARG A 531 25.93 -27.68 -16.01
N ASN A 532 26.19 -26.72 -16.88
CA ASN A 532 25.83 -25.32 -16.65
C ASN A 532 24.32 -25.11 -16.60
N THR A 533 23.58 -25.81 -17.46
CA THR A 533 22.11 -25.74 -17.49
C THR A 533 21.52 -26.38 -16.23
N SER A 534 22.07 -27.51 -15.78
CA SER A 534 21.64 -28.19 -14.56
C SER A 534 21.89 -27.31 -13.33
N LEU A 535 23.07 -26.69 -13.22
CA LEU A 535 23.38 -25.74 -12.15
C LEU A 535 22.43 -24.54 -12.15
N LEU A 536 22.09 -24.01 -13.32
CA LEU A 536 21.15 -22.88 -13.45
C LEU A 536 19.74 -23.25 -12.93
N LEU A 537 19.27 -24.45 -13.25
CA LEU A 537 17.98 -24.96 -12.76
C LEU A 537 18.01 -25.20 -11.24
N GLU A 538 19.11 -25.73 -10.72
CA GLU A 538 19.31 -25.97 -9.29
C GLU A 538 19.35 -24.66 -8.48
N GLU A 539 20.09 -23.64 -8.94
CA GLU A 539 20.11 -22.30 -8.34
C GLU A 539 18.72 -21.67 -8.28
N ARG A 540 17.88 -21.97 -9.28
CA ARG A 540 16.48 -21.50 -9.38
C ARG A 540 15.48 -22.43 -8.68
N ARG A 541 15.91 -23.58 -8.15
CA ARG A 541 15.08 -24.62 -7.53
C ARG A 541 13.97 -25.15 -8.44
N ILE A 542 14.23 -25.25 -9.74
CA ILE A 542 13.30 -25.79 -10.73
C ILE A 542 13.72 -27.21 -11.06
N SER A 543 12.84 -28.18 -10.82
CA SER A 543 13.06 -29.57 -11.22
C SER A 543 12.65 -29.74 -12.68
N ALA A 544 13.63 -29.87 -13.57
CA ALA A 544 13.40 -30.12 -14.99
C ALA A 544 14.45 -31.10 -15.55
N GLU A 545 14.01 -31.96 -16.47
CA GLU A 545 14.89 -32.87 -17.21
C GLU A 545 15.62 -32.10 -18.31
N VAL A 546 16.96 -32.09 -18.30
CA VAL A 546 17.75 -31.42 -19.35
C VAL A 546 18.08 -32.43 -20.45
N LYS A 547 17.68 -32.14 -21.69
CA LYS A 547 18.01 -32.96 -22.86
C LYS A 547 18.76 -32.11 -23.89
N ILE A 548 19.99 -32.50 -24.21
CA ILE A 548 20.78 -31.86 -25.27
C ILE A 548 20.74 -32.74 -26.51
N LEU A 549 20.34 -32.15 -27.62
CA LEU A 549 20.23 -32.81 -28.91
C LEU A 549 21.36 -32.31 -29.80
N SER A 550 22.17 -33.24 -30.33
CA SER A 550 23.18 -32.88 -31.33
C SER A 550 22.52 -32.66 -32.69
N ASN A 551 22.99 -31.64 -33.41
CA ASN A 551 22.52 -31.34 -34.76
C ASN A 551 23.25 -32.18 -35.85
N ASP A 552 23.67 -33.40 -35.53
CA ASP A 552 24.55 -34.23 -36.39
C ASP A 552 23.86 -34.78 -37.65
N PHE A 553 22.56 -34.59 -37.80
CA PHE A 553 21.80 -35.08 -38.94
C PHE A 553 21.61 -33.96 -39.95
N GLY A 554 22.56 -33.80 -40.88
CA GLY A 554 22.58 -32.78 -41.95
C GLY A 554 21.39 -32.75 -42.94
N THR A 555 20.26 -33.38 -42.60
CA THR A 555 19.00 -33.36 -43.35
C THR A 555 17.79 -32.87 -42.55
N ARG A 556 17.87 -32.76 -41.21
CA ARG A 556 16.73 -32.32 -40.38
C ARG A 556 16.90 -30.85 -39.99
N THR A 557 15.88 -30.04 -40.26
CA THR A 557 15.87 -28.65 -39.77
C THR A 557 15.59 -28.62 -38.27
N SER A 558 15.96 -27.54 -37.58
CA SER A 558 15.66 -27.36 -36.15
C SER A 558 14.19 -27.53 -35.83
N GLU A 559 13.32 -27.13 -36.75
CA GLU A 559 11.88 -27.21 -36.59
C GLU A 559 11.35 -28.65 -36.69
N MET A 560 11.92 -29.47 -37.58
CA MET A 560 11.59 -30.91 -37.65
C MET A 560 11.96 -31.64 -36.35
N VAL A 561 13.08 -31.27 -35.74
CA VAL A 561 13.51 -31.83 -34.45
C VAL A 561 12.49 -31.47 -33.37
N ILE A 562 12.07 -30.21 -33.29
CA ILE A 562 11.04 -29.74 -32.34
C ILE A 562 9.74 -30.52 -32.51
N LEU A 563 9.24 -30.67 -33.75
CA LEU A 563 8.02 -31.42 -34.04
C LEU A 563 8.11 -32.88 -33.57
N SER A 564 9.23 -33.55 -33.84
CA SER A 564 9.41 -34.97 -33.49
C SER A 564 9.60 -35.23 -31.99
N GLU A 565 10.25 -34.32 -31.26
CA GLU A 565 10.60 -34.52 -29.84
C GLU A 565 9.48 -34.08 -28.89
N SER A 566 8.61 -33.17 -29.34
CA SER A 566 7.49 -32.63 -28.56
C SER A 566 6.11 -33.11 -29.04
N GLU A 567 6.04 -34.20 -29.81
CA GLU A 567 4.78 -34.76 -30.33
C GLU A 567 3.78 -35.17 -29.23
N ASN A 568 4.28 -35.69 -28.11
CA ASN A 568 3.48 -36.18 -26.98
C ASN A 568 3.45 -35.20 -25.79
N THR A 569 3.73 -33.92 -26.03
CA THR A 569 3.79 -32.90 -24.99
C THR A 569 2.46 -32.16 -24.91
N ASP A 570 2.05 -31.68 -23.74
CA ASP A 570 0.79 -30.92 -23.58
C ASP A 570 0.96 -29.42 -23.90
N LEU A 571 2.08 -28.84 -23.48
CA LEU A 571 2.42 -27.43 -23.70
C LEU A 571 3.89 -27.25 -24.06
N VAL A 572 4.16 -26.54 -25.15
CA VAL A 572 5.51 -26.25 -25.62
C VAL A 572 5.81 -24.76 -25.49
N LEU A 573 6.90 -24.39 -24.82
CA LEU A 573 7.38 -23.01 -24.67
C LEU A 573 8.55 -22.77 -25.64
N LEU A 574 8.40 -21.80 -26.53
CA LEU A 574 9.41 -21.45 -27.54
C LEU A 574 9.69 -19.95 -27.55
N GLY A 575 10.96 -19.58 -27.51
CA GLY A 575 11.38 -18.18 -27.64
C GLY A 575 11.49 -17.68 -29.09
N ILE A 576 10.99 -16.47 -29.37
CA ILE A 576 11.21 -15.76 -30.65
C ILE A 576 12.53 -14.99 -30.57
N SER A 577 13.54 -15.36 -31.38
CA SER A 577 14.74 -14.53 -31.55
C SER A 577 14.44 -13.20 -32.27
N GLU A 578 15.28 -12.18 -32.11
CA GLU A 578 15.04 -10.83 -32.66
C GLU A 578 14.62 -10.82 -34.14
N MET A 579 13.35 -10.51 -34.40
CA MET A 579 12.86 -10.14 -35.72
C MET A 579 13.39 -8.74 -36.08
N THR A 580 14.50 -8.67 -36.81
CA THR A 580 15.04 -7.43 -37.36
C THR A 580 14.88 -7.40 -38.89
N GLY A 581 14.29 -6.31 -39.40
CA GLY A 581 14.21 -6.00 -40.83
C GLY A 581 13.47 -7.03 -41.70
N ASP A 582 13.97 -7.22 -42.93
CA ASP A 582 13.38 -8.03 -44.01
C ASP A 582 13.25 -9.54 -43.69
N ASN A 583 13.91 -10.03 -42.62
CA ASN A 583 13.86 -11.44 -42.21
C ASN A 583 12.63 -11.81 -41.37
N SER A 584 11.76 -10.84 -41.04
CA SER A 584 10.59 -11.05 -40.17
C SER A 584 9.57 -12.03 -40.78
N LYS A 585 9.37 -11.98 -42.11
CA LYS A 585 8.45 -12.89 -42.83
C LYS A 585 8.96 -14.34 -42.82
N GLN A 586 10.25 -14.54 -43.08
CA GLN A 586 10.87 -15.88 -43.01
C GLN A 586 10.78 -16.49 -41.60
N TYR A 587 10.86 -15.66 -40.56
CA TYR A 587 10.74 -16.14 -39.18
C TYR A 587 9.30 -16.54 -38.82
N ILE A 588 8.30 -15.79 -39.29
CA ILE A 588 6.89 -16.16 -39.15
C ILE A 588 6.61 -17.48 -39.88
N GLU A 589 7.19 -17.69 -41.05
CA GLU A 589 7.09 -18.95 -41.78
C GLU A 589 7.69 -20.15 -41.01
N LYS A 590 8.82 -19.96 -40.33
CA LYS A 590 9.40 -20.98 -39.45
C LYS A 590 8.48 -21.33 -38.29
N ILE A 591 7.92 -20.32 -37.61
CA ILE A 591 6.97 -20.56 -36.53
C ILE A 591 5.70 -21.24 -37.06
N ARG A 592 5.23 -20.88 -38.26
CA ARG A 592 4.07 -21.53 -38.89
C ARG A 592 4.32 -23.04 -39.05
N TYR A 593 5.49 -23.46 -39.48
CA TYR A 593 5.82 -24.89 -39.57
C TYR A 593 5.71 -25.59 -38.20
N LEU A 594 6.00 -24.88 -37.11
CA LEU A 594 5.82 -25.38 -35.74
C LEU A 594 4.36 -25.36 -35.24
N THR A 595 3.42 -24.70 -35.93
CA THR A 595 1.98 -24.75 -35.59
C THR A 595 1.30 -26.07 -35.98
N GLU A 596 2.02 -26.95 -36.68
CA GLU A 596 1.60 -28.33 -36.99
C GLU A 596 1.84 -29.30 -35.83
N LEU A 597 2.46 -28.83 -34.75
CA LEU A 597 2.73 -29.61 -33.56
C LEU A 597 1.41 -30.06 -32.90
N SER A 598 1.35 -31.31 -32.45
CA SER A 598 0.17 -31.90 -31.77
C SER A 598 0.08 -31.49 -30.29
N ALA A 599 0.30 -30.20 -30.00
CA ALA A 599 0.24 -29.61 -28.67
C ALA A 599 -0.01 -28.11 -28.76
N SER A 600 -0.44 -27.52 -27.65
CA SER A 600 -0.52 -26.06 -27.55
C SER A 600 0.88 -25.44 -27.50
N LEU A 601 1.14 -24.45 -28.36
CA LEU A 601 2.43 -23.78 -28.48
C LEU A 601 2.36 -22.37 -27.89
N LEU A 602 3.22 -22.11 -26.90
CA LEU A 602 3.38 -20.82 -26.24
C LEU A 602 4.65 -20.14 -26.74
N ILE A 603 4.46 -19.05 -27.47
CA ILE A 603 5.52 -18.33 -28.15
C ILE A 603 5.89 -17.09 -27.33
N LEU A 604 7.16 -16.95 -26.96
CA LEU A 604 7.66 -16.02 -25.96
C LEU A 604 8.59 -14.96 -26.56
N SER A 605 8.25 -13.69 -26.38
CA SER A 605 9.11 -12.53 -26.68
C SER A 605 9.34 -11.71 -25.40
N PRO A 606 10.44 -11.95 -24.67
CA PRO A 606 10.75 -11.26 -23.42
C PRO A 606 11.20 -9.82 -23.65
N SER A 607 11.03 -8.99 -22.62
CA SER A 607 11.54 -7.62 -22.53
C SER A 607 13.01 -7.56 -22.09
N GLU A 608 13.60 -6.36 -22.08
CA GLU A 608 14.96 -6.11 -21.61
C GLU A 608 15.10 -6.26 -20.08
N GLU A 609 13.98 -6.38 -19.34
CA GLU A 609 14.00 -6.61 -17.89
C GLU A 609 14.59 -7.98 -17.51
N PHE A 610 14.57 -8.95 -18.43
CA PHE A 610 15.15 -10.27 -18.20
C PHE A 610 16.61 -10.33 -18.65
N GLU A 611 17.47 -10.89 -17.79
CA GLU A 611 18.89 -11.07 -18.09
C GLU A 611 19.09 -12.03 -19.25
N GLU A 612 20.07 -11.74 -20.12
CA GLU A 612 20.52 -12.68 -21.15
C GLU A 612 21.35 -13.80 -20.53
N ILE A 613 20.98 -15.05 -20.83
CA ILE A 613 21.79 -16.22 -20.50
C ILE A 613 22.54 -16.62 -21.76
N ASN A 614 23.87 -16.65 -21.70
CA ASN A 614 24.72 -17.08 -22.81
C ASN A 614 25.63 -18.22 -22.32
N LEU A 615 25.22 -19.47 -22.59
CA LEU A 615 26.01 -20.66 -22.23
C LEU A 615 26.91 -21.15 -23.36
N ILE A 616 26.60 -20.77 -24.60
CA ILE A 616 27.41 -21.04 -25.79
C ILE A 616 28.31 -19.82 -26.04
N GLY A 617 29.46 -19.78 -25.36
CA GLY A 617 30.39 -18.66 -25.47
C GLY A 617 31.15 -18.66 -26.80
N THR A 618 30.72 -17.87 -27.78
CA THR A 618 31.62 -17.42 -28.86
C THR A 618 32.52 -16.32 -28.32
N SER A 619 33.81 -16.66 -28.19
CA SER A 619 35.00 -15.80 -28.12
C SER A 619 34.98 -14.66 -27.11
N ARG A 620 36.14 -14.44 -26.45
CA ARG A 620 36.46 -13.12 -25.93
C ARG A 620 36.12 -12.12 -27.04
N LYS A 621 35.09 -11.29 -26.86
CA LYS A 621 35.10 -9.98 -27.49
C LYS A 621 36.45 -9.43 -27.04
N LYS A 622 37.44 -9.39 -27.94
CA LYS A 622 38.51 -8.41 -27.83
C LYS A 622 37.76 -7.16 -27.40
N LEU A 623 38.09 -6.63 -26.22
CA LEU A 623 37.82 -5.22 -25.91
C LEU A 623 38.02 -4.51 -27.24
N PRO A 624 36.99 -3.81 -27.79
CA PRO A 624 37.18 -3.11 -29.04
C PRO A 624 38.48 -2.35 -28.85
N GLY A 625 39.50 -2.70 -29.65
CA GLY A 625 40.78 -2.04 -29.55
C GLY A 625 40.43 -0.56 -29.58
N VAL A 626 40.88 0.17 -28.56
CA VAL A 626 40.66 1.62 -28.45
C VAL A 626 40.79 2.14 -29.87
N PRO A 627 39.72 2.67 -30.50
CA PRO A 627 39.82 3.13 -31.87
C PRO A 627 40.96 4.14 -31.86
N SER A 628 42.11 3.74 -32.42
CA SER A 628 43.37 4.47 -32.26
C SER A 628 43.42 5.70 -33.15
N GLN A 629 42.27 6.10 -33.69
CA GLN A 629 42.07 7.37 -34.36
C GLN A 629 40.69 7.86 -33.92
N VAL A 630 40.69 8.85 -33.03
CA VAL A 630 39.60 9.83 -32.97
C VAL A 630 39.48 10.35 -34.39
N VAL A 631 38.40 9.99 -35.08
CA VAL A 631 38.06 10.64 -36.36
C VAL A 631 37.76 12.08 -36.01
N VAL A 632 38.79 12.93 -36.08
CA VAL A 632 38.61 14.37 -36.16
C VAL A 632 37.84 14.55 -37.47
N ALA A 633 36.54 14.82 -37.36
CA ALA A 633 35.74 15.17 -38.52
C ALA A 633 36.45 16.36 -39.18
N ASP A 634 36.92 16.17 -40.41
CA ASP A 634 37.55 17.21 -41.20
C ASP A 634 36.45 18.22 -41.56
N LEU A 635 36.27 19.19 -40.67
CA LEU A 635 35.25 20.23 -40.81
C LEU A 635 35.66 21.09 -42.01
N GLN A 636 34.86 21.06 -43.07
CA GLN A 636 35.10 21.96 -44.19
C GLN A 636 35.08 23.42 -43.71
N PRO A 637 36.05 24.25 -44.12
CA PRO A 637 36.08 25.65 -43.74
C PRO A 637 34.80 26.35 -44.21
N LEU A 638 34.17 27.10 -43.30
CA LEU A 638 32.98 27.89 -43.62
C LEU A 638 33.28 28.84 -44.79
N PRO A 639 32.32 29.05 -45.71
CA PRO A 639 32.48 30.02 -46.80
C PRO A 639 32.75 31.42 -46.23
N LEU A 640 33.59 32.21 -46.92
CA LEU A 640 33.96 33.55 -46.49
C LEU A 640 32.73 34.45 -46.33
N ILE A 641 32.42 34.81 -45.09
CA ILE A 641 31.35 35.75 -44.76
C ILE A 641 31.80 37.15 -45.16
N GLU A 642 31.17 37.77 -46.16
CA GLU A 642 31.56 39.09 -46.71
C GLU A 642 31.36 40.27 -45.74
N ASN A 643 30.60 40.09 -44.66
CA ASN A 643 30.33 41.13 -43.66
C ASN A 643 31.35 41.11 -42.52
N ASP A 644 32.26 42.09 -42.48
CA ASP A 644 33.37 42.15 -41.51
C ASP A 644 32.90 42.22 -40.04
N VAL A 645 31.78 42.90 -39.75
CA VAL A 645 31.23 43.01 -38.38
C VAL A 645 30.65 41.68 -37.91
N LEU A 646 29.97 40.96 -38.80
CA LEU A 646 29.44 39.63 -38.51
C LEU A 646 30.58 38.63 -38.31
N ARG A 647 31.62 38.71 -39.13
CA ARG A 647 32.82 37.86 -39.04
C ARG A 647 33.52 38.03 -37.69
N GLU A 648 33.73 39.26 -37.23
CA GLU A 648 34.37 39.52 -35.94
C GLU A 648 33.54 38.98 -34.75
N LYS A 649 32.22 39.14 -34.80
CA LYS A 649 31.31 38.61 -33.76
C LYS A 649 31.28 37.08 -33.72
N LEU A 650 31.28 36.43 -34.88
CA LEU A 650 31.30 34.98 -34.98
C LEU A 650 32.66 34.40 -34.54
N ALA A 651 33.77 35.07 -34.87
CA ALA A 651 35.10 34.66 -34.42
C ALA A 651 35.23 34.74 -32.89
N LYS A 652 34.75 35.81 -32.26
CA LYS A 652 34.71 35.94 -30.78
C LYS A 652 33.84 34.88 -30.11
N LEU A 653 32.72 34.53 -30.76
CA LEU A 653 31.83 33.47 -30.27
C LEU A 653 32.49 32.08 -30.36
N GLU A 654 33.16 31.79 -31.47
CA GLU A 654 33.92 30.56 -31.68
C GLU A 654 35.05 30.43 -30.66
N GLU A 655 35.85 31.47 -30.47
CA GLU A 655 36.92 31.52 -29.47
C GLU A 655 36.38 31.28 -28.05
N SER A 656 35.25 31.90 -27.71
CA SER A 656 34.58 31.69 -26.42
C SER A 656 34.11 30.25 -26.22
N LEU A 657 33.47 29.66 -27.23
CA LEU A 657 32.98 28.28 -27.16
C LEU A 657 34.13 27.26 -27.10
N LEU A 658 35.22 27.49 -27.85
CA LEU A 658 36.43 26.68 -27.79
C LEU A 658 37.09 26.76 -26.41
N LEU A 659 37.20 27.95 -25.82
CA LEU A 659 37.75 28.12 -24.48
C LEU A 659 36.91 27.38 -23.43
N ILE A 660 35.58 27.45 -23.53
CA ILE A 660 34.65 26.75 -22.64
C ILE A 660 34.81 25.23 -22.78
N GLY A 661 34.87 24.71 -24.02
CA GLY A 661 35.08 23.28 -24.29
C GLY A 661 36.42 22.76 -23.79
N ASN A 662 37.49 23.52 -24.02
CA ASN A 662 38.84 23.19 -23.52
C ASN A 662 38.90 23.20 -22.00
N THR A 663 38.27 24.18 -21.34
CA THR A 663 38.21 24.26 -19.88
C THR A 663 37.47 23.06 -19.29
N PHE A 664 36.34 22.67 -19.90
CA PHE A 664 35.59 21.49 -19.47
C PHE A 664 36.41 20.21 -19.62
N THR A 665 37.09 20.04 -20.76
CA THR A 665 37.93 18.87 -21.01
C THR A 665 39.11 18.81 -20.03
N GLN A 666 39.82 19.93 -19.83
CA GLN A 666 41.01 19.95 -18.99
C GLN A 666 40.71 19.84 -17.50
N LYS A 667 39.68 20.53 -16.99
CA LYS A 667 39.38 20.54 -15.55
C LYS A 667 38.46 19.41 -15.13
N VAL A 668 37.44 19.10 -15.92
CA VAL A 668 36.40 18.14 -15.49
C VAL A 668 36.77 16.72 -15.92
N MET A 669 37.11 16.52 -17.20
CA MET A 669 37.42 15.19 -17.71
C MET A 669 38.76 14.66 -17.20
N SER A 670 39.82 15.49 -17.21
CA SER A 670 41.13 15.06 -16.69
C SER A 670 41.10 14.73 -15.21
N GLU A 671 40.43 15.54 -14.36
CA GLU A 671 40.32 15.24 -12.93
C GLU A 671 39.53 13.95 -12.68
N THR A 672 38.46 13.71 -13.45
CA THR A 672 37.70 12.45 -13.39
C THR A 672 38.57 11.23 -13.73
N ILE A 673 39.35 11.34 -14.81
CA ILE A 673 40.26 10.27 -15.26
C ILE A 673 41.36 10.02 -14.22
N ASN A 674 41.94 11.08 -13.66
CA ASN A 674 42.97 10.98 -12.63
C ASN A 674 42.42 10.29 -11.38
N TYR A 675 41.22 10.66 -10.92
CA TYR A 675 40.59 10.04 -9.76
C TYR A 675 40.34 8.54 -9.97
N GLN A 676 39.91 8.13 -11.17
CA GLN A 676 39.76 6.71 -11.50
C GLN A 676 41.10 5.98 -11.57
N SER A 677 42.12 6.62 -12.15
CA SER A 677 43.48 6.07 -12.23
C SER A 677 44.07 5.85 -10.84
N ASP A 678 43.95 6.82 -9.95
CA ASP A 678 44.45 6.75 -8.57
C ASP A 678 43.74 5.64 -7.78
N PHE A 679 42.41 5.54 -7.91
CA PHE A 679 41.63 4.47 -7.30
C PHE A 679 42.08 3.07 -7.79
N LEU A 680 42.31 2.90 -9.09
CA LEU A 680 42.80 1.63 -9.63
C LEU A 680 44.24 1.34 -9.21
N SER A 681 45.09 2.37 -9.08
CA SER A 681 46.46 2.22 -8.59
C SER A 681 46.47 1.74 -7.14
N ASP A 682 45.68 2.35 -6.25
CA ASP A 682 45.55 1.94 -4.84
C ASP A 682 45.20 0.45 -4.71
N LEU A 683 44.21 -0.01 -5.50
CA LEU A 683 43.78 -1.40 -5.51
C LEU A 683 44.88 -2.34 -6.03
N LYS A 684 45.55 -1.93 -7.12
CA LYS A 684 46.64 -2.69 -7.74
C LYS A 684 47.82 -2.83 -6.78
N ASP A 685 48.27 -1.73 -6.18
CA ASP A 685 49.44 -1.68 -5.31
C ASP A 685 49.22 -2.53 -4.05
N PHE A 686 48.02 -2.45 -3.47
CA PHE A 686 47.66 -3.32 -2.34
C PHE A 686 47.60 -4.80 -2.74
N THR A 687 47.00 -5.10 -3.89
CA THR A 687 46.85 -6.49 -4.36
C THR A 687 48.22 -7.11 -4.66
N LEU A 688 49.08 -6.40 -5.38
CA LEU A 688 50.46 -6.84 -5.66
C LEU A 688 51.27 -6.98 -4.37
N GLY A 689 51.13 -6.04 -3.44
CA GLY A 689 51.79 -6.10 -2.14
C GLY A 689 51.36 -7.32 -1.30
N ASN A 690 50.09 -7.71 -1.35
CA ASN A 690 49.59 -8.91 -0.68
C ASN A 690 50.07 -10.19 -1.39
N LEU A 691 50.04 -10.22 -2.72
CA LEU A 691 50.55 -11.36 -3.50
C LEU A 691 52.04 -11.60 -3.22
N ASN A 692 52.87 -10.56 -3.21
CA ASN A 692 54.29 -10.70 -2.90
C ASN A 692 54.54 -11.24 -1.48
N LYS A 693 53.73 -10.84 -0.50
CA LYS A 693 53.81 -11.38 0.88
C LYS A 693 53.36 -12.84 0.94
N LEU A 694 52.35 -13.20 0.14
CA LEU A 694 51.86 -14.56 0.04
C LEU A 694 52.91 -15.48 -0.59
N GLU A 695 53.50 -15.07 -1.73
CA GLU A 695 54.60 -15.79 -2.37
C GLU A 695 55.78 -15.99 -1.42
N LYS A 696 56.17 -14.95 -0.67
CA LYS A 696 57.23 -15.05 0.34
C LYS A 696 56.87 -16.04 1.46
N SER A 697 55.63 -16.02 1.95
CA SER A 697 55.19 -16.94 3.01
C SER A 697 55.18 -18.39 2.51
N VAL A 698 54.75 -18.63 1.26
CA VAL A 698 54.78 -19.95 0.61
C VAL A 698 56.21 -20.45 0.41
N ALA A 699 57.17 -19.56 0.17
CA ALA A 699 58.57 -19.92 -0.01
C ALA A 699 59.33 -20.18 1.30
N GLU A 700 59.00 -19.45 2.39
CA GLU A 700 59.78 -19.45 3.64
C GLU A 700 59.14 -20.26 4.79
N ASP A 701 57.82 -20.42 4.81
CA ASP A 701 57.10 -21.09 5.90
C ASP A 701 56.66 -22.52 5.52
N SER A 702 56.54 -23.41 6.51
CA SER A 702 56.01 -24.77 6.31
C SER A 702 55.03 -25.21 7.40
N GLY A 703 54.12 -26.12 7.04
CA GLY A 703 53.14 -26.71 7.94
C GLY A 703 52.16 -25.70 8.55
N ILE A 704 52.01 -25.73 9.88
CA ILE A 704 51.03 -24.90 10.60
C ILE A 704 51.33 -23.40 10.46
N GLN A 705 52.61 -23.02 10.34
CA GLN A 705 53.02 -21.61 10.24
C GLN A 705 52.60 -21.00 8.89
N LEU A 706 52.74 -21.77 7.80
CA LEU A 706 52.28 -21.39 6.48
C LEU A 706 50.76 -21.17 6.48
N SER A 707 49.99 -22.14 6.98
CA SER A 707 48.53 -22.03 7.08
C SER A 707 48.09 -20.79 7.88
N LYS A 708 48.76 -20.48 9.01
CA LYS A 708 48.48 -19.27 9.79
C LYS A 708 48.78 -17.98 9.02
N ASN A 709 49.90 -17.92 8.31
CA ASN A 709 50.28 -16.73 7.55
C ASN A 709 49.41 -16.50 6.32
N VAL A 710 49.09 -17.57 5.57
CA VAL A 710 48.17 -17.51 4.43
C VAL A 710 46.79 -17.05 4.89
N ASN A 711 46.23 -17.63 5.96
CA ASN A 711 44.94 -17.20 6.49
C ASN A 711 44.96 -15.74 6.95
N ARG A 712 46.02 -15.30 7.63
CA ARG A 712 46.17 -13.90 8.05
C ARG A 712 46.20 -12.95 6.87
N LEU A 713 46.96 -13.27 5.81
CA LEU A 713 47.04 -12.45 4.59
C LEU A 713 45.71 -12.43 3.85
N HIS A 714 45.01 -13.57 3.78
CA HIS A 714 43.66 -13.67 3.20
C HIS A 714 42.66 -12.79 3.94
N PHE A 715 42.60 -12.85 5.27
CA PHE A 715 41.74 -11.99 6.08
C PHE A 715 42.09 -10.50 5.93
N GLN A 716 43.37 -10.14 5.85
CA GLN A 716 43.80 -8.77 5.59
C GLN A 716 43.34 -8.30 4.20
N TYR A 717 43.44 -9.16 3.20
CA TYR A 717 42.98 -8.88 1.85
C TYR A 717 41.46 -8.68 1.81
N LEU A 718 40.68 -9.56 2.42
CA LEU A 718 39.22 -9.46 2.50
C LEU A 718 38.74 -8.18 3.19
N ASN A 719 39.34 -7.85 4.33
CA ASN A 719 38.99 -6.64 5.06
C ASN A 719 39.29 -5.39 4.23
N PHE A 720 40.43 -5.38 3.54
CA PHE A 720 40.75 -4.28 2.64
C PHE A 720 39.78 -4.20 1.47
N ILE A 721 39.52 -5.28 0.73
CA ILE A 721 38.63 -5.26 -0.44
C ILE A 721 37.22 -4.83 -0.05
N THR A 722 36.73 -5.30 1.09
CA THR A 722 35.42 -4.93 1.62
C THR A 722 35.38 -3.44 1.99
N ASP A 723 36.36 -2.94 2.74
CA ASP A 723 36.41 -1.53 3.15
C ASP A 723 36.68 -0.58 1.97
N PHE A 724 37.58 -0.99 1.07
CA PHE A 724 37.97 -0.26 -0.13
C PHE A 724 36.77 -0.06 -1.04
N PHE A 725 35.97 -1.10 -1.27
CA PHE A 725 34.76 -0.94 -2.07
C PHE A 725 33.62 -0.27 -1.27
N ASP A 726 33.32 -0.71 -0.06
CA ASP A 726 32.13 -0.21 0.62
C ASP A 726 32.27 1.25 1.10
N LYS A 727 33.49 1.72 1.37
CA LYS A 727 33.75 3.11 1.77
C LYS A 727 34.41 3.94 0.67
N LYS A 728 35.61 3.57 0.21
CA LYS A 728 36.36 4.40 -0.76
C LYS A 728 35.68 4.43 -2.12
N GLY A 729 35.20 3.30 -2.63
CA GLY A 729 34.60 3.25 -3.96
C GLY A 729 33.22 3.92 -4.05
N ASN A 730 32.38 3.79 -3.01
CA ASN A 730 31.12 4.55 -2.93
C ASN A 730 31.38 6.07 -2.88
N LYS A 731 32.41 6.50 -2.13
CA LYS A 731 32.84 7.90 -2.10
C LYS A 731 33.39 8.36 -3.45
N ALA A 732 34.24 7.56 -4.10
CA ALA A 732 34.79 7.86 -5.41
C ALA A 732 33.71 8.09 -6.47
N VAL A 733 32.68 7.23 -6.49
CA VAL A 733 31.54 7.38 -7.41
C VAL A 733 30.75 8.66 -7.10
N ALA A 734 30.58 9.01 -5.82
CA ALA A 734 29.91 10.24 -5.42
C ALA A 734 30.70 11.49 -5.84
N ASP A 735 32.00 11.53 -5.56
CA ASP A 735 32.91 12.64 -5.88
C ASP A 735 32.99 12.85 -7.41
N ILE A 736 33.15 11.78 -8.20
CA ILE A 736 33.15 11.85 -9.67
C ILE A 736 31.81 12.38 -10.20
N LYS A 737 30.70 11.91 -9.62
CA LYS A 737 29.36 12.37 -10.03
C LYS A 737 29.16 13.85 -9.74
N GLU A 738 29.59 14.33 -8.58
CA GLU A 738 29.50 15.73 -8.18
C GLU A 738 30.34 16.61 -9.11
N LEU A 739 31.58 16.22 -9.37
CA LEU A 739 32.52 16.91 -10.26
C LEU A 739 31.98 17.02 -11.69
N LEU A 740 31.43 15.94 -12.23
CA LEU A 740 30.81 15.94 -13.56
C LEU A 740 29.56 16.83 -13.60
N LEU A 741 28.66 16.72 -12.62
CA LEU A 741 27.43 17.53 -12.57
C LEU A 741 27.74 19.03 -12.47
N GLN A 742 28.68 19.40 -11.59
CA GLN A 742 29.12 20.78 -11.44
C GLN A 742 29.77 21.30 -12.73
N GLY A 743 30.67 20.50 -13.31
CA GLY A 743 31.35 20.85 -14.55
C GLY A 743 30.40 21.08 -15.73
N ILE A 744 29.36 20.25 -15.87
CA ILE A 744 28.35 20.40 -16.93
C ILE A 744 27.47 21.62 -16.69
N SER A 745 27.09 21.86 -15.44
CA SER A 745 26.29 23.02 -15.07
C SER A 745 27.07 24.31 -15.38
N GLU A 746 28.36 24.34 -15.07
CA GLU A 746 29.23 25.48 -15.36
C GLU A 746 29.46 25.65 -16.87
N PHE A 747 29.72 24.56 -17.60
CA PHE A 747 29.82 24.56 -19.06
C PHE A 747 28.55 25.16 -19.69
N LYS A 748 27.39 24.70 -19.24
CA LYS A 748 26.09 25.17 -19.75
C LYS A 748 25.87 26.64 -19.45
N ALA A 749 26.10 27.08 -18.21
CA ALA A 749 25.91 28.47 -17.83
C ALA A 749 26.79 29.42 -18.67
N LYS A 750 28.05 29.03 -18.92
CA LYS A 750 28.96 29.80 -19.77
C LYS A 750 28.55 29.76 -21.25
N ALA A 751 28.16 28.58 -21.76
CA ALA A 751 27.71 28.42 -23.14
C ALA A 751 26.42 29.21 -23.44
N ASP A 752 25.43 29.17 -22.54
CA ASP A 752 24.20 29.96 -22.65
C ASP A 752 24.50 31.47 -22.63
N GLY A 753 25.47 31.90 -21.81
CA GLY A 753 25.97 33.28 -21.80
C GLY A 753 26.57 33.70 -23.15
N SER A 754 27.42 32.86 -23.75
CA SER A 754 28.01 33.13 -25.07
C SER A 754 26.98 33.12 -26.21
N ILE A 755 25.96 32.24 -26.14
CA ILE A 755 24.86 32.18 -27.12
C ILE A 755 24.00 33.44 -27.09
N LEU A 756 23.83 34.09 -25.92
CA LEU A 756 23.07 35.34 -25.80
C LEU A 756 23.66 36.47 -26.66
N ILE A 757 24.98 36.45 -26.85
CA ILE A 757 25.75 37.44 -27.61
C ILE A 757 25.66 37.17 -29.13
N ALA A 758 25.26 35.96 -29.54
CA ALA A 758 25.10 35.59 -30.94
C ALA A 758 23.98 36.39 -31.63
N PRO A 759 24.09 36.74 -32.92
CA PRO A 759 23.05 37.46 -33.66
C PRO A 759 21.76 36.63 -33.78
N GLU A 760 20.60 37.28 -33.68
CA GLU A 760 19.29 36.60 -33.71
C GLU A 760 19.04 35.85 -35.02
N ALA A 761 19.42 36.47 -36.15
CA ALA A 761 19.35 35.86 -37.45
C ALA A 761 20.53 36.29 -38.33
N ILE A 762 20.92 35.40 -39.24
CA ILE A 762 21.87 35.68 -40.33
C ILE A 762 21.10 35.65 -41.63
N ILE A 763 21.25 36.70 -42.45
CA ILE A 763 20.60 36.78 -43.75
C ILE A 763 21.60 36.32 -44.81
N VAL A 764 21.31 35.21 -45.48
CA VAL A 764 22.16 34.63 -46.52
C VAL A 764 21.50 34.86 -47.88
N PRO A 765 22.12 35.58 -48.81
CA PRO A 765 21.67 35.61 -50.19
C PRO A 765 21.93 34.24 -50.85
N TYR A 766 20.96 33.74 -51.60
CA TYR A 766 21.11 32.57 -52.46
C TYR A 766 20.46 32.85 -53.82
N TYR A 767 21.03 32.29 -54.88
CA TYR A 767 20.50 32.44 -56.22
C TYR A 767 19.46 31.34 -56.48
N ASP A 768 18.22 31.72 -56.75
CA ASP A 768 17.15 30.78 -57.08
C ASP A 768 17.20 30.49 -58.59
N GLU A 769 17.84 29.38 -58.97
CA GLU A 769 18.02 28.97 -60.36
C GLU A 769 16.69 28.85 -61.12
N HIS A 770 15.58 28.56 -60.45
CA HIS A 770 14.27 28.45 -61.10
C HIS A 770 13.63 29.80 -61.41
N HIS A 771 14.06 30.88 -60.75
CA HIS A 771 13.48 32.20 -60.88
C HIS A 771 14.48 33.27 -61.35
N GLU A 772 15.72 32.87 -61.66
CA GLU A 772 16.85 33.73 -62.07
C GLU A 772 17.01 35.00 -61.22
N LYS A 773 16.76 34.89 -59.91
CA LYS A 773 16.78 36.02 -58.98
C LYS A 773 17.48 35.67 -57.69
N GLU A 774 18.24 36.64 -57.19
CA GLU A 774 18.88 36.57 -55.89
C GLU A 774 17.83 36.75 -54.78
N LYS A 775 17.62 35.71 -53.98
CA LYS A 775 16.71 35.71 -52.84
C LYS A 775 17.50 35.71 -51.54
N LYS A 776 16.96 36.33 -50.49
CA LYS A 776 17.59 36.38 -49.16
C LYS A 776 16.86 35.45 -48.21
N VAL A 777 17.57 34.51 -47.59
CA VAL A 777 17.04 33.61 -46.56
C VAL A 777 17.50 34.10 -45.20
N THR A 778 16.55 34.38 -44.32
CA THR A 778 16.81 34.73 -42.93
C THR A 778 16.89 33.45 -42.11
N LEU A 779 18.11 33.04 -41.75
CA LEU A 779 18.36 31.89 -40.89
C LEU A 779 18.32 32.33 -39.42
N PRO A 780 17.48 31.74 -38.56
CA PRO A 780 17.37 32.10 -37.15
C PRO A 780 18.56 31.56 -36.34
N TYR A 781 19.73 32.17 -36.54
CA TYR A 781 21.04 31.69 -36.11
C TYR A 781 21.14 31.47 -34.60
N ARG A 782 20.73 32.42 -33.75
CA ARG A 782 20.73 32.23 -32.28
C ARG A 782 19.86 31.05 -31.86
N ARG A 783 18.72 30.86 -32.51
CA ARG A 783 17.78 29.77 -32.20
C ARG A 783 18.35 28.42 -32.62
N ILE A 784 18.98 28.36 -33.79
CA ILE A 784 19.67 27.16 -34.30
C ILE A 784 20.88 26.85 -33.40
N LEU A 785 21.72 27.82 -33.07
CA LEU A 785 22.87 27.66 -32.20
C LEU A 785 22.46 27.22 -30.79
N SER A 786 21.43 27.85 -30.22
CA SER A 786 20.83 27.39 -28.96
C SER A 786 20.34 25.95 -29.07
N HIS A 787 19.74 25.56 -30.19
CA HIS A 787 19.29 24.18 -30.40
C HIS A 787 20.50 23.23 -30.52
N VAL A 788 21.52 23.57 -31.30
CA VAL A 788 22.72 22.75 -31.54
C VAL A 788 23.63 22.65 -30.32
N VAL A 789 23.67 23.65 -29.45
CA VAL A 789 24.45 23.58 -28.20
C VAL A 789 23.64 22.91 -27.08
N ASN A 790 22.34 23.25 -26.93
CA ASN A 790 21.55 22.74 -25.81
C ASN A 790 20.86 21.39 -26.08
N HIS A 791 20.68 20.94 -27.32
CA HIS A 791 19.94 19.71 -27.63
C HIS A 791 20.84 18.45 -27.76
N PRO A 792 21.97 18.49 -28.50
CA PRO A 792 22.93 17.39 -28.56
C PRO A 792 23.73 17.26 -27.27
N VAL A 793 24.23 18.36 -26.68
CA VAL A 793 25.03 18.25 -25.44
C VAL A 793 24.18 17.72 -24.28
N LYS A 794 22.90 18.11 -24.19
CA LYS A 794 22.03 17.61 -23.12
C LYS A 794 21.66 16.14 -23.30
N SER A 795 21.35 15.66 -24.49
CA SER A 795 20.97 14.25 -24.69
C SER A 795 22.19 13.32 -24.74
N LEU A 796 23.26 13.76 -25.41
CA LEU A 796 24.44 12.97 -25.68
C LEU A 796 25.44 13.02 -24.53
N ALA A 797 25.64 14.16 -23.85
CA ALA A 797 26.48 14.19 -22.65
C ALA A 797 25.76 13.49 -21.48
N ILE A 798 24.46 13.75 -21.23
CA ILE A 798 23.73 13.01 -20.18
C ILE A 798 23.67 11.52 -20.51
N GLY A 799 23.49 11.14 -21.79
CA GLY A 799 23.54 9.76 -22.23
C GLY A 799 24.92 9.12 -22.04
N GLN A 800 26.00 9.81 -22.43
CA GLN A 800 27.37 9.33 -22.23
C GLN A 800 27.78 9.31 -20.75
N LEU A 801 27.26 10.20 -19.92
CA LEU A 801 27.48 10.23 -18.47
C LEU A 801 26.67 9.16 -17.75
N ALA A 802 25.44 8.91 -18.18
CA ALA A 802 24.67 7.77 -17.71
C ALA A 802 25.35 6.46 -18.14
N ALA A 803 25.91 6.41 -19.35
CA ALA A 803 26.70 5.28 -19.85
C ALA A 803 28.03 5.12 -19.09
N PHE A 804 28.72 6.21 -18.77
CA PHE A 804 29.96 6.18 -18.00
C PHE A 804 29.72 5.79 -16.53
N ASN A 805 28.67 6.33 -15.92
CA ASN A 805 28.25 5.97 -14.57
C ASN A 805 27.80 4.51 -14.50
N SER A 806 26.97 4.05 -15.44
CA SER A 806 26.56 2.65 -15.50
C SER A 806 27.73 1.71 -15.82
N SER A 807 28.64 2.10 -16.71
CA SER A 807 29.84 1.32 -17.03
C SER A 807 30.80 1.26 -15.84
N SER A 808 31.00 2.36 -15.12
CA SER A 808 31.86 2.41 -13.93
C SER A 808 31.28 1.58 -12.79
N VAL A 809 29.97 1.72 -12.52
CA VAL A 809 29.25 0.91 -11.51
C VAL A 809 29.25 -0.57 -11.89
N ARG A 810 29.11 -0.90 -13.19
CA ARG A 810 29.15 -2.27 -13.68
C ARG A 810 30.55 -2.87 -13.57
N LEU A 811 31.58 -2.16 -14.03
CA LEU A 811 32.97 -2.59 -13.93
C LEU A 811 33.36 -2.83 -12.47
N TYR A 812 32.89 -1.96 -11.58
CA TYR A 812 33.06 -2.06 -10.15
C TYR A 812 32.36 -3.27 -9.53
N ALA A 813 31.09 -3.50 -9.89
CA ALA A 813 30.34 -4.66 -9.45
C ALA A 813 30.95 -5.96 -9.97
N ASP A 814 31.42 -5.97 -11.22
CA ASP A 814 32.09 -7.11 -11.85
C ASP A 814 33.44 -7.40 -11.18
N LEU A 815 34.24 -6.38 -10.88
CA LEU A 815 35.49 -6.51 -10.11
C LEU A 815 35.23 -7.07 -8.71
N LYS A 816 34.27 -6.50 -7.98
CA LYS A 816 33.87 -6.99 -6.65
C LYS A 816 33.39 -8.43 -6.72
N ARG A 817 32.60 -8.78 -7.74
CA ARG A 817 32.09 -10.15 -7.95
C ARG A 817 33.20 -11.13 -8.26
N ILE A 818 34.13 -10.81 -9.16
CA ILE A 818 35.28 -11.66 -9.49
C ILE A 818 36.13 -11.90 -8.24
N LEU A 819 36.37 -10.86 -7.44
CA LEU A 819 37.17 -10.97 -6.21
C LEU A 819 36.46 -11.78 -5.12
N LEU A 820 35.14 -11.67 -4.98
CA LEU A 820 34.34 -12.52 -4.10
C LEU A 820 34.27 -13.97 -4.60
N GLN A 821 34.25 -14.20 -5.91
CA GLN A 821 34.32 -15.56 -6.47
C GLN A 821 35.66 -16.23 -6.18
N VAL A 822 36.77 -15.47 -6.18
CA VAL A 822 38.06 -15.97 -5.71
C VAL A 822 37.99 -16.38 -4.24
N ASN A 823 37.26 -15.63 -3.40
CA ASN A 823 37.02 -16.01 -2.01
C ASN A 823 36.20 -17.31 -1.87
N ASP A 824 35.12 -17.46 -2.63
CA ASP A 824 34.30 -18.68 -2.61
C ASP A 824 35.10 -19.90 -3.06
N ILE A 825 36.02 -19.73 -4.02
CA ILE A 825 36.94 -20.79 -4.45
C ILE A 825 37.93 -21.13 -3.33
N TYR A 826 38.48 -20.12 -2.64
CA TYR A 826 39.41 -20.29 -1.53
C TYR A 826 38.75 -20.97 -0.32
N GLU A 827 37.55 -20.56 0.08
CA GLU A 827 36.79 -21.20 1.18
C GLU A 827 36.38 -22.64 0.85
N LYS A 828 36.05 -22.92 -0.42
CA LYS A 828 35.74 -24.29 -0.88
C LYS A 828 36.98 -25.17 -1.00
N GLN A 829 38.16 -24.59 -1.24
CA GLN A 829 39.44 -25.29 -1.29
C GLN A 829 40.20 -25.23 0.04
N ASN A 830 39.51 -25.33 1.20
CA ASN A 830 40.16 -25.69 2.47
C ASN A 830 40.95 -27.00 2.29
N LEU A 831 42.18 -26.88 1.81
CA LEU A 831 43.17 -27.94 1.62
C LEU A 831 43.83 -28.22 2.97
N PRO A 832 43.71 -29.44 3.52
CA PRO A 832 44.81 -30.02 4.27
C PRO A 832 45.76 -30.66 3.24
N GLY A 833 46.82 -29.94 2.89
CA GLY A 833 47.84 -30.38 1.94
C GLY A 833 48.70 -29.24 1.46
#